data_AF-A0A2C9SU22-F1
#
_entry.id   AF-A0A2C9SU22-F1
#
_cell.length_a   1.000
_cell.length_b   1.000
_cell.length_c   1.000
_cell.angle_alpha   90.00
_cell.angle_beta   90.00
_cell.angle_gamma   90.00
#
_symmetry.space_group_name_H-M   'P 1'
#
loop_
_entity.id
_entity.type
_entity.pdbx_description
1 polymer ?
#
loop_
_entity_poly.entity_id
_entity_poly.type
_entity_poly.pdbx_seq_one_letter_code
_entity_poly.pdbx_strand_id
1 'polypeptide(L)'
;MPIRYEWWVPGTVLLLSTSDTDLITARASGADYRWANPARLIDGELAELLEGADVVVIRLLGGYRAWQDGIDAVVASGRPTVVVSGEQAPDADLMERSTVPAGIAMQTHIYLAQGGTENMRNLHSFLSDTLLMTGFGFSPPSATPAWGVLEPRCEGCDGCGLEAGTDPRPTIAVLFYRAQQLAGNTDYIRAMCTAIRAAGGRPLPVYCTSLRTPEPELLELLATADAMVVTVLAAGGARPATAGAGHDDDNWNVKHLAALDVPILQGLCLTSSRATWSDNDDGLSPLDVATQVAVPEFDGRIITVPFSFKEIDSDGLISYVPDPERCARVAGLAVKYATLRSVAPADKRLALVFSAYPTKHSRIGNAVGLDTPASAIALLQALRDAGFQIGDDDASGLGRIMASGDGDALMHALIERGGQDPDWLTEGQLAGNPIRIPAGQYREWFATLPAELTEAMVAHWGPPPGELYVDRSRDPDGEIVVAAIQSGNIVILVQPPRGFGENPVAIYHDPDLPPSHHYLATYLWVRHGFGAHAAVHLGKHGNLEWLPGKTVGMSAACGPDAALGDLPLIYPFLVNDPGEGTQAKRRAHATLVDHLIPPMARAESYGDIARLEQLLDEHANIAALDPGKLPAIRQQIWTLMRAAKMDHDLGLAERPEDDSFDDMLLHVDGWLCEIKDVQIRDGLHILGAAPAGEAELDLVLAILRARQLFAGEQHLPGLRQALGLAEDGSADRAEVDAAEQRARALLAGLQATGWDAERVAELTDDEGVAAILRFAATEVVPRLAGTAAEIEQVLRALEGRFIAAGPSGSPLRGLINVLPTGRNFYSVDPKAVPSRLAWETGVAMADSLLERYRADHGDWPRSVGLSVWGTSAMRTSGDDIAEVLALLGVRPVWDDASRRVVDLEAITLAELDRPRIDVTVRISGFFRDAFPHVVTMLDDAVRLVAGLDEPADQNYVRAHAQVDLAEHGDERRATTRIFGSKPGTYGAGLLQLIDSRNWRDDADLAEVYTAWGGFAYGRELDGRPAAEDMSMQYRRIVVAAKNTDSREHDIADSDDYFQYHGGMVATVRALTGQAPAAYIGDNTRPDAVRTRTLSEETTRVFRARVVNPRWMAAMRRHGYKGAFEMAATVDYLFGYDATAGVMADWMYEQLTEAYVLDPENRKFMNESNPWALHGMSERLLEAVGRGMWEQPDPATLDALRQVLLETEGDLEAR
;
A
#
# COMPACT_ATOMS: atom_id res chain seq x y z
N MET A 1 -31.85 41.27 -65.35
CA MET A 1 -31.07 41.56 -64.12
C MET A 1 -31.59 40.62 -63.03
N PRO A 2 -30.74 39.78 -62.42
CA PRO A 2 -31.18 38.81 -61.43
C PRO A 2 -31.27 39.45 -60.04
N ILE A 3 -32.35 39.09 -59.34
CA ILE A 3 -32.64 39.41 -57.94
C ILE A 3 -31.67 38.57 -57.08
N ARG A 4 -30.89 39.23 -56.21
CA ARG A 4 -30.11 38.56 -55.16
C ARG A 4 -31.10 38.17 -54.05
N TYR A 5 -31.26 36.88 -53.81
CA TYR A 5 -31.86 36.37 -52.59
C TYR A 5 -30.87 36.59 -51.43
N GLU A 6 -31.28 37.34 -50.41
CA GLU A 6 -30.61 37.35 -49.12
C GLU A 6 -30.82 35.99 -48.45
N TRP A 7 -29.74 35.37 -47.99
CA TRP A 7 -29.76 34.08 -47.34
C TRP A 7 -30.39 34.22 -45.94
N TRP A 8 -31.19 33.22 -45.55
CA TRP A 8 -31.85 33.12 -44.25
C TRP A 8 -30.85 33.33 -43.11
N VAL A 9 -31.09 34.30 -42.23
CA VAL A 9 -30.34 34.42 -40.97
C VAL A 9 -30.85 33.31 -40.05
N PRO A 10 -29.98 32.43 -39.51
CA PRO A 10 -30.42 31.43 -38.53
C PRO A 10 -30.98 32.14 -37.29
N GLY A 11 -32.07 31.62 -36.72
CA GLY A 11 -32.56 32.12 -35.44
C GLY A 11 -31.65 31.65 -34.30
N THR A 12 -31.26 32.55 -33.42
CA THR A 12 -30.40 32.24 -32.27
C THR A 12 -31.23 31.65 -31.14
N VAL A 13 -30.90 30.43 -30.70
CA VAL A 13 -31.57 29.77 -29.57
C VAL A 13 -30.70 29.87 -28.31
N LEU A 14 -31.22 30.44 -27.23
CA LEU A 14 -30.55 30.46 -25.93
C LEU A 14 -30.93 29.22 -25.12
N LEU A 15 -29.96 28.38 -24.79
CA LEU A 15 -30.11 27.19 -23.95
C LEU A 15 -29.56 27.44 -22.54
N LEU A 16 -30.46 27.42 -21.56
CA LEU A 16 -30.17 27.57 -20.14
C LEU A 16 -30.39 26.21 -19.47
N SER A 17 -29.34 25.43 -19.29
CA SER A 17 -29.43 24.09 -18.70
C SER A 17 -28.47 23.91 -17.54
N THR A 18 -28.95 23.31 -16.44
CA THR A 18 -28.07 22.88 -15.34
C THR A 18 -27.22 21.67 -15.72
N SER A 19 -27.54 20.99 -16.82
CA SER A 19 -26.76 19.89 -17.38
C SER A 19 -25.70 20.44 -18.34
N ASP A 20 -24.43 20.46 -17.90
CA ASP A 20 -23.30 20.82 -18.76
C ASP A 20 -23.21 19.91 -20.00
N THR A 21 -23.70 18.66 -19.91
CA THR A 21 -23.81 17.77 -21.08
C THR A 21 -24.67 18.39 -22.17
N ASP A 22 -25.77 19.05 -21.82
CA ASP A 22 -26.65 19.69 -22.81
C ASP A 22 -25.94 20.86 -23.49
N LEU A 23 -25.22 21.67 -22.70
CA LEU A 23 -24.52 22.85 -23.20
C LEU A 23 -23.37 22.45 -24.15
N ILE A 24 -22.60 21.43 -23.77
CA ILE A 24 -21.54 20.87 -24.62
C ILE A 24 -22.15 20.27 -25.90
N THR A 25 -23.29 19.58 -25.78
CA THR A 25 -24.01 19.01 -26.94
C THR A 25 -24.51 20.11 -27.88
N ALA A 26 -25.00 21.23 -27.34
CA ALA A 26 -25.45 22.39 -28.12
C ALA A 26 -24.30 22.97 -28.94
N ARG A 27 -23.13 23.16 -28.32
CA ARG A 27 -21.91 23.55 -29.02
C ARG A 27 -21.51 22.53 -30.10
N ALA A 28 -21.45 21.25 -29.75
CA ALA A 28 -21.05 20.19 -30.67
C ALA A 28 -22.04 19.96 -31.83
N SER A 29 -23.29 20.40 -31.69
CA SER A 29 -24.29 20.32 -32.75
C SER A 29 -23.94 21.17 -33.98
N GLY A 30 -23.17 22.25 -33.78
CA GLY A 30 -22.85 23.26 -34.79
C GLY A 30 -24.01 24.18 -35.17
N ALA A 31 -25.16 24.07 -34.50
CA ALA A 31 -26.29 24.97 -34.67
C ALA A 31 -26.09 26.28 -33.88
N ASP A 32 -26.82 27.34 -34.25
CA ASP A 32 -26.69 28.68 -33.65
C ASP A 32 -27.35 28.74 -32.26
N TYR A 33 -26.62 28.20 -31.27
CA TYR A 33 -26.97 28.27 -29.86
C TYR A 33 -26.12 29.31 -29.13
N ARG A 34 -26.75 29.98 -28.16
CA ARG A 34 -26.08 30.51 -26.98
C ARG A 34 -26.38 29.59 -25.82
N TRP A 35 -25.46 29.48 -24.86
CA TRP A 35 -25.66 28.59 -23.72
C TRP A 35 -25.13 29.21 -22.43
N ALA A 36 -25.76 28.85 -21.32
CA ALA A 36 -25.21 29.10 -20.00
C ALA A 36 -25.76 28.10 -18.99
N ASN A 37 -25.01 27.86 -17.91
CA ASN A 37 -25.50 27.08 -16.78
C ASN A 37 -26.15 28.01 -15.76
N PRO A 38 -27.46 27.89 -15.49
CA PRO A 38 -28.18 28.76 -14.56
C PRO A 38 -27.59 28.82 -13.15
N ALA A 39 -26.91 27.75 -12.72
CA ALA A 39 -26.26 27.70 -11.40
C ALA A 39 -24.97 28.53 -11.32
N ARG A 40 -24.43 29.00 -12.45
CA ARG A 40 -23.15 29.74 -12.54
C ARG A 40 -23.31 31.16 -13.11
N LEU A 41 -24.55 31.57 -13.42
CA LEU A 41 -24.81 32.92 -13.94
C LEU A 41 -24.52 33.96 -12.85
N ILE A 42 -23.76 35.00 -13.21
CA ILE A 42 -23.55 36.17 -12.36
C ILE A 42 -24.57 37.27 -12.65
N ASP A 43 -24.73 38.21 -11.72
CA ASP A 43 -25.69 39.31 -11.85
C ASP A 43 -25.45 40.12 -13.13
N GLY A 44 -26.50 40.24 -13.97
CA GLY A 44 -26.47 40.96 -15.24
C GLY A 44 -26.24 40.10 -16.48
N GLU A 45 -25.61 38.93 -16.34
CA GLU A 45 -25.26 38.04 -17.45
C GLU A 45 -26.49 37.48 -18.17
N LEU A 46 -27.56 37.15 -17.43
CA LEU A 46 -28.81 36.68 -18.02
C LEU A 46 -29.43 37.72 -18.97
N ALA A 47 -29.34 39.02 -18.66
CA ALA A 47 -29.88 40.07 -19.50
C ALA A 47 -29.09 40.19 -20.82
N GLU A 48 -27.76 40.07 -20.74
CA GLU A 48 -26.87 40.06 -21.91
C GLU A 48 -27.10 38.83 -22.80
N LEU A 49 -27.28 37.64 -22.20
CA LEU A 49 -27.56 36.40 -22.93
C LEU A 49 -28.89 36.45 -23.66
N LEU A 50 -29.90 37.09 -23.06
CA LEU A 50 -31.20 37.31 -23.69
C LEU A 50 -31.08 38.29 -24.87
N GLU A 51 -30.17 39.25 -24.85
CA GLU A 51 -29.96 40.20 -25.94
C GLU A 51 -29.50 39.49 -27.23
N GLY A 52 -30.37 39.47 -28.25
CA GLY A 52 -30.13 38.76 -29.51
C GLY A 52 -30.58 37.29 -29.53
N ALA A 53 -31.22 36.77 -28.48
CA ALA A 53 -31.87 35.46 -28.52
C ALA A 53 -33.30 35.55 -29.11
N ASP A 54 -33.63 34.68 -30.06
CA ASP A 54 -34.95 34.59 -30.70
C ASP A 54 -35.88 33.59 -30.00
N VAL A 55 -35.31 32.52 -29.44
CA VAL A 55 -36.01 31.48 -28.64
C VAL A 55 -35.18 31.16 -27.41
N VAL A 56 -35.82 30.93 -26.27
CA VAL A 56 -35.14 30.52 -25.03
C VAL A 56 -35.62 29.14 -24.60
N VAL A 57 -34.70 28.28 -24.20
CA VAL A 57 -34.97 26.94 -23.67
C VAL A 57 -34.34 26.85 -22.29
N ILE A 58 -35.15 26.53 -21.28
CA ILE A 58 -34.72 26.34 -19.89
C ILE A 58 -34.91 24.86 -19.53
N ARG A 59 -33.85 24.21 -19.04
CA ARG A 59 -33.88 22.83 -18.56
C ARG A 59 -33.23 22.69 -17.19
N LEU A 60 -34.00 22.25 -16.19
CA LEU A 60 -33.58 22.27 -14.78
C LEU A 60 -34.00 21.01 -14.03
N LEU A 61 -33.19 20.60 -13.06
CA LEU A 61 -33.62 19.66 -12.00
C LEU A 61 -34.25 20.43 -10.83
N GLY A 62 -35.20 19.80 -10.12
CA GLY A 62 -35.80 20.38 -8.90
C GLY A 62 -37.01 21.29 -9.12
N GLY A 63 -37.57 21.30 -10.33
CA GLY A 63 -38.80 22.02 -10.66
C GLY A 63 -38.65 23.54 -10.67
N TYR A 64 -39.78 24.25 -10.77
CA TYR A 64 -39.81 25.72 -10.94
C TYR A 64 -39.08 26.48 -9.82
N ARG A 65 -39.20 26.02 -8.57
CA ARG A 65 -38.59 26.69 -7.41
C ARG A 65 -37.07 26.68 -7.41
N ALA A 66 -36.44 25.75 -8.15
CA ALA A 66 -34.98 25.66 -8.21
C ALA A 66 -34.34 26.91 -8.85
N TRP A 67 -35.06 27.61 -9.74
CA TRP A 67 -34.56 28.81 -10.42
C TRP A 67 -35.68 29.78 -10.78
N GLN A 68 -36.57 30.03 -9.81
CA GLN A 68 -37.81 30.78 -10.01
C GLN A 68 -37.56 32.19 -10.62
N ASP A 69 -36.68 32.98 -10.01
CA ASP A 69 -36.44 34.37 -10.45
C ASP A 69 -35.90 34.43 -11.88
N GLY A 70 -35.06 33.47 -12.27
CA GLY A 70 -34.53 33.36 -13.63
C GLY A 70 -35.60 32.97 -14.65
N ILE A 71 -36.45 31.98 -14.33
CA ILE A 71 -37.58 31.59 -15.18
C ILE A 71 -38.53 32.78 -15.38
N ASP A 72 -38.90 33.46 -14.30
CA ASP A 72 -39.83 34.59 -14.35
C ASP A 72 -39.25 35.75 -15.17
N ALA A 73 -37.94 36.04 -15.03
CA ALA A 73 -37.26 37.07 -15.83
C ALA A 73 -37.22 36.74 -17.33
N VAL A 74 -36.95 35.48 -17.70
CA VAL A 74 -36.93 35.04 -19.10
C VAL A 74 -38.33 35.12 -19.70
N VAL A 75 -39.35 34.62 -19.00
CA VAL A 75 -40.75 34.68 -19.45
C VAL A 75 -41.22 36.12 -19.60
N ALA A 76 -40.88 37.00 -18.65
CA ALA A 76 -41.19 38.43 -18.71
C ALA A 76 -40.51 39.17 -19.87
N SER A 77 -39.42 38.62 -20.43
CA SER A 77 -38.72 39.20 -21.58
C SER A 77 -39.53 39.19 -22.89
N GLY A 78 -40.64 38.42 -22.94
CA GLY A 78 -41.53 38.34 -24.09
C GLY A 78 -41.04 37.43 -25.23
N ARG A 79 -39.89 36.77 -25.06
CA ARG A 79 -39.35 35.80 -26.03
C ARG A 79 -40.11 34.47 -25.94
N PRO A 80 -40.32 33.75 -27.06
CA PRO A 80 -40.76 32.36 -27.04
C PRO A 80 -39.85 31.53 -26.14
N THR A 81 -40.42 30.99 -25.06
CA THR A 81 -39.69 30.32 -23.98
C THR A 81 -40.24 28.93 -23.77
N VAL A 82 -39.35 27.94 -23.79
CA VAL A 82 -39.64 26.56 -23.47
C VAL A 82 -39.02 26.23 -22.12
N VAL A 83 -39.81 25.76 -21.16
CA VAL A 83 -39.34 25.39 -19.83
C VAL A 83 -39.65 23.91 -19.60
N VAL A 84 -38.61 23.11 -19.42
CA VAL A 84 -38.70 21.64 -19.32
C VAL A 84 -37.84 21.09 -18.20
N SER A 85 -38.10 19.84 -17.84
CA SER A 85 -37.45 19.17 -16.71
C SER A 85 -36.13 18.50 -17.13
N GLY A 86 -35.22 18.41 -16.16
CA GLY A 86 -33.97 17.67 -16.25
C GLY A 86 -34.14 16.16 -16.05
N GLU A 87 -35.25 15.72 -15.46
CA GLU A 87 -35.60 14.32 -15.26
C GLU A 87 -36.00 13.63 -16.58
N GLN A 88 -36.04 12.29 -16.59
CA GLN A 88 -36.55 11.56 -17.76
C GLN A 88 -38.04 11.78 -17.96
N ALA A 89 -38.80 11.85 -16.86
CA ALA A 89 -40.23 12.14 -16.89
C ALA A 89 -40.46 13.65 -17.08
N PRO A 90 -41.45 14.07 -17.89
CA PRO A 90 -41.79 15.47 -18.04
C PRO A 90 -42.42 16.04 -16.77
N ASP A 91 -42.11 17.30 -16.45
CA ASP A 91 -42.71 18.05 -15.34
C ASP A 91 -43.80 19.00 -15.88
N ALA A 92 -45.03 18.80 -15.40
CA ALA A 92 -46.19 19.57 -15.84
C ALA A 92 -46.16 21.04 -15.37
N ASP A 93 -45.65 21.34 -14.17
CA ASP A 93 -45.57 22.72 -13.64
C ASP A 93 -44.51 23.53 -14.39
N LEU A 94 -43.38 22.91 -14.74
CA LEU A 94 -42.41 23.54 -15.63
C LEU A 94 -42.98 23.79 -17.03
N MET A 95 -43.63 22.78 -17.63
CA MET A 95 -44.18 22.92 -18.98
C MET A 95 -45.29 23.96 -19.09
N GLU A 96 -46.13 24.13 -18.06
CA GLU A 96 -47.21 25.14 -18.02
C GLU A 96 -46.66 26.58 -18.09
N ARG A 97 -45.40 26.79 -17.67
CA ARG A 97 -44.72 28.09 -17.69
C ARG A 97 -44.04 28.41 -19.02
N SER A 98 -44.04 27.46 -19.95
CA SER A 98 -43.60 27.71 -21.32
C SER A 98 -44.55 28.71 -22.00
N THR A 99 -44.02 29.66 -22.77
CA THR A 99 -44.83 30.62 -23.54
C THR A 99 -45.21 30.10 -24.94
N VAL A 100 -44.98 28.80 -25.17
CA VAL A 100 -45.25 28.09 -26.44
C VAL A 100 -46.32 27.01 -26.23
N PRO A 101 -46.97 26.50 -27.30
CA PRO A 101 -47.87 25.36 -27.21
C PRO A 101 -47.26 24.15 -26.49
N ALA A 102 -48.04 23.48 -25.63
CA ALA A 102 -47.59 22.34 -24.82
C ALA A 102 -46.95 21.19 -25.64
N GLY A 103 -47.41 20.97 -26.87
CA GLY A 103 -46.80 19.98 -27.77
C GLY A 103 -45.34 20.31 -28.15
N ILE A 104 -44.99 21.60 -28.25
CA ILE A 104 -43.62 22.04 -28.53
C ILE A 104 -42.73 21.84 -27.29
N ALA A 105 -43.25 22.17 -26.11
CA ALA A 105 -42.54 21.94 -24.85
C ALA A 105 -42.29 20.43 -24.61
N MET A 106 -43.30 19.59 -24.84
CA MET A 106 -43.16 18.13 -24.75
C MET A 106 -42.12 17.59 -25.75
N GLN A 107 -42.18 18.02 -27.00
CA GLN A 107 -41.21 17.57 -28.01
C GLN A 107 -39.78 18.02 -27.66
N THR A 108 -39.62 19.24 -27.16
CA THR A 108 -38.34 19.78 -26.67
C THR A 108 -37.80 18.96 -25.51
N HIS A 109 -38.66 18.60 -24.55
CA HIS A 109 -38.31 17.69 -23.45
C HIS A 109 -37.79 16.36 -23.98
N ILE A 110 -38.46 15.77 -24.97
CA ILE A 110 -38.05 14.48 -25.53
C ILE A 110 -36.68 14.59 -26.23
N TYR A 111 -36.43 15.64 -27.04
CA TYR A 111 -35.10 15.85 -27.64
C TYR A 111 -34.00 15.96 -26.59
N LEU A 112 -34.23 16.74 -25.52
CA LEU A 112 -33.24 16.96 -24.46
C LEU A 112 -33.08 15.72 -23.56
N ALA A 113 -34.15 14.96 -23.31
CA ALA A 113 -34.12 13.73 -22.53
C ALA A 113 -33.37 12.60 -23.27
N GLN A 114 -33.53 12.50 -24.59
CA GLN A 114 -32.75 11.55 -25.40
C GLN A 114 -31.29 12.00 -25.54
N GLY A 115 -31.06 13.33 -25.60
CA GLY A 115 -29.75 13.95 -25.71
C GLY A 115 -29.01 13.61 -27.01
N GLY A 116 -27.77 14.04 -27.14
CA GLY A 116 -26.93 13.74 -28.31
C GLY A 116 -26.94 14.85 -29.36
N THR A 117 -25.84 14.97 -30.08
CA THR A 117 -25.55 16.08 -31.01
C THR A 117 -26.56 16.19 -32.15
N GLU A 118 -27.03 15.06 -32.67
CA GLU A 118 -28.07 15.03 -33.72
C GLU A 118 -29.43 15.48 -33.19
N ASN A 119 -29.85 15.01 -32.02
CA ASN A 119 -31.09 15.47 -31.39
C ASN A 119 -31.03 16.97 -31.07
N MET A 120 -29.89 17.47 -30.60
CA MET A 120 -29.72 18.89 -30.31
C MET A 120 -29.74 19.76 -31.58
N ARG A 121 -29.11 19.29 -32.67
CA ARG A 121 -29.21 19.96 -33.98
C ARG A 121 -30.66 19.99 -34.49
N ASN A 122 -31.36 18.86 -34.42
CA ASN A 122 -32.75 18.77 -34.83
C ASN A 122 -33.69 19.57 -33.90
N LEU A 123 -33.35 19.70 -32.61
CA LEU A 123 -34.08 20.56 -31.68
C LEU A 123 -33.99 22.03 -32.09
N HIS A 124 -32.80 22.51 -32.45
CA HIS A 124 -32.63 23.87 -32.99
C HIS A 124 -33.51 24.09 -34.21
N SER A 125 -33.39 23.21 -35.21
CA SER A 125 -34.20 23.30 -36.43
C SER A 125 -35.70 23.17 -36.17
N PHE A 126 -36.11 22.31 -35.23
CA PHE A 126 -37.50 22.16 -34.78
C PHE A 126 -38.04 23.45 -34.17
N LEU A 127 -37.30 24.06 -33.25
CA LEU A 127 -37.72 25.30 -32.60
C LEU A 127 -37.74 26.47 -33.59
N SER A 128 -36.72 26.61 -34.44
CA SER A 128 -36.69 27.65 -35.48
C SER A 128 -37.84 27.48 -36.48
N ASP A 129 -38.06 26.28 -37.02
CA ASP A 129 -39.13 26.08 -38.02
C ASP A 129 -40.52 26.22 -37.40
N THR A 130 -40.71 25.78 -36.15
CA THR A 130 -42.03 25.78 -35.51
C THR A 130 -42.40 27.14 -34.91
N LEU A 131 -41.43 27.86 -34.32
CA LEU A 131 -41.69 29.13 -33.62
C LEU A 131 -41.39 30.36 -34.47
N LEU A 132 -40.36 30.29 -35.33
CA LEU A 132 -39.90 31.41 -36.16
C LEU A 132 -40.33 31.24 -37.64
N MET A 133 -41.01 30.15 -37.97
CA MET A 133 -41.46 29.82 -39.34
C MET A 133 -40.32 29.77 -40.37
N THR A 134 -39.16 29.27 -39.94
CA THR A 134 -38.04 28.97 -40.86
C THR A 134 -38.29 27.70 -41.68
N GLY A 135 -37.31 27.29 -42.49
CA GLY A 135 -37.42 26.12 -43.36
C GLY A 135 -36.17 25.24 -43.39
N PHE A 136 -35.54 25.00 -42.23
CA PHE A 136 -34.37 24.13 -42.11
C PHE A 136 -34.72 22.66 -42.35
N GLY A 137 -35.92 22.23 -41.93
CA GLY A 137 -36.33 20.84 -41.82
C GLY A 137 -35.74 20.17 -40.58
N PHE A 138 -36.55 19.36 -39.89
CA PHE A 138 -36.13 18.63 -38.69
C PHE A 138 -36.61 17.17 -38.72
N SER A 139 -35.81 16.28 -38.14
CA SER A 139 -36.17 14.87 -37.91
C SER A 139 -36.71 14.68 -36.49
N PRO A 140 -37.62 13.71 -36.24
CA PRO A 140 -38.11 13.43 -34.89
C PRO A 140 -36.97 12.97 -33.95
N PRO A 141 -37.13 13.09 -32.61
CA PRO A 141 -36.13 12.67 -31.65
C PRO A 141 -35.74 11.21 -31.84
N SER A 142 -34.44 10.95 -31.98
CA SER A 142 -33.88 9.59 -32.06
C SER A 142 -33.55 9.08 -30.66
N ALA A 143 -33.96 7.85 -30.35
CA ALA A 143 -33.57 7.22 -29.09
C ALA A 143 -32.08 6.90 -29.10
N THR A 144 -31.36 7.30 -28.05
CA THR A 144 -29.92 7.02 -27.94
C THR A 144 -29.69 5.78 -27.06
N PRO A 145 -29.09 4.70 -27.57
CA PRO A 145 -28.88 3.46 -26.82
C PRO A 145 -28.18 3.64 -25.47
N ALA A 146 -28.43 2.73 -24.52
CA ALA A 146 -27.78 2.72 -23.21
C ALA A 146 -26.28 2.39 -23.28
N TRP A 147 -25.88 1.67 -24.34
CA TRP A 147 -24.51 1.36 -24.72
C TRP A 147 -24.38 1.31 -26.24
N GLY A 148 -23.16 1.43 -26.76
CA GLY A 148 -22.88 1.27 -28.19
C GLY A 148 -21.42 1.52 -28.54
N VAL A 149 -21.10 1.43 -29.83
CA VAL A 149 -19.74 1.63 -30.35
C VAL A 149 -19.59 3.05 -30.88
N LEU A 150 -18.45 3.70 -30.62
CA LEU A 150 -18.10 5.01 -31.19
C LEU A 150 -17.65 4.85 -32.66
N GLU A 151 -18.31 5.55 -33.58
CA GLU A 151 -17.95 5.61 -35.01
C GLU A 151 -17.74 7.07 -35.49
N PRO A 152 -16.75 7.35 -36.38
CA PRO A 152 -15.66 6.46 -36.76
C PRO A 152 -14.76 6.17 -35.55
N ARG A 153 -14.13 5.00 -35.49
CA ARG A 153 -13.33 4.60 -34.30
C ARG A 153 -12.06 5.43 -34.10
N CYS A 154 -11.46 5.89 -35.20
CA CYS A 154 -10.23 6.67 -35.23
C CYS A 154 -10.19 7.57 -36.46
N GLU A 155 -9.35 8.61 -36.44
CA GLU A 155 -9.13 9.45 -37.62
C GLU A 155 -8.42 8.64 -38.73
N GLY A 156 -8.89 8.76 -39.98
CA GLY A 156 -8.32 8.08 -41.14
C GLY A 156 -8.63 6.57 -41.23
N CYS A 157 -9.74 6.13 -40.64
CA CYS A 157 -10.12 4.73 -40.49
C CYS A 157 -11.26 4.30 -41.43
N ASP A 158 -11.05 4.41 -42.75
CA ASP A 158 -11.92 3.77 -43.74
C ASP A 158 -11.65 2.24 -43.75
N GLY A 159 -12.61 1.43 -43.30
CA GLY A 159 -12.53 -0.04 -43.39
C GLY A 159 -12.14 -0.81 -42.11
N CYS A 160 -12.15 -0.18 -40.93
CA CYS A 160 -11.89 -0.85 -39.64
C CYS A 160 -13.08 -1.68 -39.11
N GLY A 161 -13.73 -2.45 -39.97
CA GLY A 161 -14.90 -3.25 -39.62
C GLY A 161 -14.63 -4.29 -38.52
N LEU A 162 -15.72 -4.68 -37.83
CA LEU A 162 -15.78 -5.85 -36.94
C LEU A 162 -15.77 -7.18 -37.71
N GLU A 163 -15.29 -7.21 -38.97
CA GLU A 163 -15.21 -8.47 -39.71
C GLU A 163 -14.28 -9.43 -38.97
N ALA A 164 -14.88 -10.44 -38.36
CA ALA A 164 -14.21 -11.44 -37.57
C ALA A 164 -13.38 -12.36 -38.48
N GLY A 165 -12.11 -12.57 -38.12
CA GLY A 165 -11.40 -13.79 -38.49
C GLY A 165 -10.16 -13.70 -39.39
N THR A 166 -9.63 -12.51 -39.73
CA THR A 166 -8.40 -12.42 -40.55
C THR A 166 -7.28 -11.54 -40.00
N ASP A 167 -7.51 -10.77 -38.94
CA ASP A 167 -6.52 -9.83 -38.38
C ASP A 167 -5.94 -10.39 -37.07
N PRO A 168 -4.64 -10.72 -37.00
CA PRO A 168 -4.03 -11.36 -35.83
C PRO A 168 -3.74 -10.40 -34.66
N ARG A 169 -4.09 -9.12 -34.79
CA ARG A 169 -3.81 -8.11 -33.76
C ARG A 169 -4.80 -8.20 -32.57
N PRO A 170 -4.34 -7.96 -31.33
CA PRO A 170 -5.20 -8.01 -30.16
C PRO A 170 -6.26 -6.90 -30.19
N THR A 171 -7.48 -7.23 -29.82
CA THR A 171 -8.61 -6.29 -29.70
C THR A 171 -8.64 -5.69 -28.30
N ILE A 172 -8.57 -4.36 -28.22
CA ILE A 172 -8.55 -3.63 -26.96
C ILE A 172 -9.85 -2.82 -26.83
N ALA A 173 -10.71 -3.18 -25.88
CA ALA A 173 -11.92 -2.42 -25.62
C ALA A 173 -11.59 -1.13 -24.86
N VAL A 174 -12.19 -0.01 -25.23
CA VAL A 174 -12.05 1.28 -24.53
C VAL A 174 -13.41 1.72 -24.02
N LEU A 175 -13.63 1.55 -22.71
CA LEU A 175 -14.93 1.72 -22.06
C LEU A 175 -15.04 3.12 -21.47
N PHE A 176 -16.04 3.87 -21.90
CA PHE A 176 -16.26 5.25 -21.45
C PHE A 176 -17.74 5.57 -21.19
N TYR A 177 -18.00 6.69 -20.54
CA TYR A 177 -19.35 7.07 -20.17
C TYR A 177 -20.20 7.49 -21.37
N ARG A 178 -21.43 6.97 -21.44
CA ARG A 178 -22.49 7.43 -22.35
C ARG A 178 -22.71 8.94 -22.31
N ALA A 179 -22.56 9.57 -21.14
CA ALA A 179 -22.67 11.02 -21.01
C ALA A 179 -21.67 11.76 -21.90
N GLN A 180 -20.44 11.27 -22.04
CA GLN A 180 -19.42 11.87 -22.91
C GLN A 180 -19.75 11.64 -24.39
N GLN A 181 -20.28 10.47 -24.75
CA GLN A 181 -20.81 10.20 -26.09
C GLN A 181 -21.92 11.18 -26.47
N LEU A 182 -22.88 11.41 -25.58
CA LEU A 182 -23.97 12.34 -25.81
C LEU A 182 -23.48 13.78 -25.95
N ALA A 183 -22.53 14.19 -25.10
CA ALA A 183 -21.88 15.49 -25.17
C ALA A 183 -21.10 15.70 -26.47
N GLY A 184 -20.73 14.63 -27.19
CA GLY A 184 -19.78 14.70 -28.30
C GLY A 184 -18.32 14.85 -27.84
N ASN A 185 -18.06 14.87 -26.53
CA ASN A 185 -16.74 14.98 -25.92
C ASN A 185 -16.01 13.63 -26.00
N THR A 186 -15.60 13.24 -27.21
CA THR A 186 -15.06 11.90 -27.51
C THR A 186 -13.60 11.93 -27.99
N ASP A 187 -12.99 13.11 -28.06
CA ASP A 187 -11.64 13.29 -28.62
C ASP A 187 -10.58 12.53 -27.83
N TYR A 188 -10.69 12.49 -26.50
CA TYR A 188 -9.78 11.72 -25.67
C TYR A 188 -9.86 10.20 -25.92
N ILE A 189 -11.05 9.69 -26.25
CA ILE A 189 -11.24 8.28 -26.63
C ILE A 189 -10.68 8.01 -28.03
N ARG A 190 -10.86 8.95 -28.97
CA ARG A 190 -10.26 8.85 -30.31
C ARG A 190 -8.74 8.85 -30.24
N ALA A 191 -8.15 9.70 -29.39
CA ALA A 191 -6.70 9.71 -29.15
C ALA A 191 -6.20 8.38 -28.57
N MET A 192 -6.91 7.81 -27.59
CA MET A 192 -6.62 6.47 -27.06
C MET A 192 -6.70 5.39 -28.16
N CYS A 193 -7.73 5.43 -29.01
CA CYS A 193 -7.87 4.49 -30.13
C CYS A 193 -6.72 4.60 -31.14
N THR A 194 -6.27 5.82 -31.45
CA THR A 194 -5.09 6.07 -32.27
C THR A 194 -3.83 5.50 -31.63
N ALA A 195 -3.65 5.69 -30.32
CA ALA A 195 -2.51 5.14 -29.57
C ALA A 195 -2.51 3.60 -29.56
N ILE A 196 -3.67 2.95 -29.32
CA ILE A 196 -3.82 1.49 -29.40
C ILE A 196 -3.42 0.96 -30.77
N ARG A 197 -3.87 1.63 -31.84
CA ARG A 197 -3.49 1.25 -33.21
C ARG A 197 -1.99 1.41 -33.45
N ALA A 198 -1.39 2.49 -32.96
CA ALA A 198 0.04 2.71 -33.06
C ALA A 198 0.86 1.66 -32.30
N ALA A 199 0.35 1.17 -31.17
CA ALA A 199 0.92 0.08 -30.39
C ALA A 199 0.70 -1.31 -31.01
N GLY A 200 -0.07 -1.42 -32.11
CA GLY A 200 -0.31 -2.68 -32.82
C GLY A 200 -1.60 -3.40 -32.43
N GLY A 201 -2.50 -2.78 -31.66
CA GLY A 201 -3.82 -3.32 -31.31
C GLY A 201 -4.95 -2.86 -32.25
N ARG A 202 -6.14 -3.45 -32.06
CA ARG A 202 -7.41 -3.06 -32.69
C ARG A 202 -8.31 -2.40 -31.64
N PRO A 203 -8.58 -1.08 -31.74
CA PRO A 203 -9.43 -0.42 -30.76
C PRO A 203 -10.92 -0.78 -30.95
N LEU A 204 -11.59 -1.06 -29.83
CA LEU A 204 -13.05 -1.25 -29.73
C LEU A 204 -13.63 -0.22 -28.73
N PRO A 205 -13.89 1.02 -29.16
CA PRO A 205 -14.42 2.06 -28.26
C PRO A 205 -15.91 1.85 -27.99
N VAL A 206 -16.26 1.60 -26.73
CA VAL A 206 -17.62 1.27 -26.29
C VAL A 206 -18.07 2.26 -25.22
N TYR A 207 -19.18 2.95 -25.46
CA TYR A 207 -19.82 3.76 -24.43
C TYR A 207 -20.86 2.93 -23.68
N CYS A 208 -21.00 3.17 -22.38
CA CYS A 208 -22.07 2.59 -21.56
C CYS A 208 -22.44 3.52 -20.40
N THR A 209 -23.58 3.25 -19.75
CA THR A 209 -24.00 4.03 -18.57
C THR A 209 -23.29 3.55 -17.30
N SER A 210 -23.15 2.23 -17.14
CA SER A 210 -22.46 1.61 -15.99
C SER A 210 -22.04 0.19 -16.34
N LEU A 211 -20.92 -0.27 -15.75
CA LEU A 211 -20.50 -1.68 -15.79
C LEU A 211 -21.02 -2.51 -14.60
N ARG A 212 -21.77 -1.90 -13.67
CA ARG A 212 -22.35 -2.59 -12.51
C ARG A 212 -23.54 -3.47 -12.90
N THR A 213 -24.36 -2.99 -13.80
CA THR A 213 -25.51 -3.72 -14.37
C THR A 213 -25.44 -3.65 -15.90
N PRO A 214 -24.40 -4.25 -16.51
CA PRO A 214 -24.21 -4.16 -17.95
C PRO A 214 -25.28 -4.99 -18.66
N GLU A 215 -25.70 -4.53 -19.83
CA GLU A 215 -26.61 -5.28 -20.69
C GLU A 215 -25.95 -6.59 -21.18
N PRO A 216 -26.69 -7.70 -21.31
CA PRO A 216 -26.12 -8.98 -21.76
C PRO A 216 -25.39 -8.87 -23.11
N GLU A 217 -25.94 -8.12 -24.05
CA GLU A 217 -25.36 -7.93 -25.39
C GLU A 217 -24.05 -7.11 -25.33
N LEU A 218 -23.89 -6.23 -24.34
CA LEU A 218 -22.64 -5.54 -24.08
C LEU A 218 -21.57 -6.53 -23.61
N LEU A 219 -21.91 -7.46 -22.70
CA LEU A 219 -20.97 -8.49 -22.25
C LEU A 219 -20.55 -9.43 -23.39
N GLU A 220 -21.49 -9.82 -24.26
CA GLU A 220 -21.19 -10.62 -25.46
C GLU A 220 -20.19 -9.91 -26.39
N LEU A 221 -20.34 -8.60 -26.59
CA LEU A 221 -19.37 -7.82 -27.35
C LEU A 221 -18.01 -7.75 -26.64
N LEU A 222 -17.99 -7.50 -25.33
CA LEU A 222 -16.75 -7.38 -24.56
C LEU A 222 -15.97 -8.70 -24.48
N ALA A 223 -16.66 -9.85 -24.54
CA ALA A 223 -16.02 -11.17 -24.61
C ALA A 223 -15.19 -11.38 -25.91
N THR A 224 -15.30 -10.48 -26.89
CA THR A 224 -14.47 -10.49 -28.10
C THR A 224 -13.16 -9.70 -27.97
N ALA A 225 -12.97 -8.97 -26.86
CA ALA A 225 -11.74 -8.24 -26.58
C ALA A 225 -10.71 -9.13 -25.90
N ASP A 226 -9.43 -8.81 -26.07
CA ASP A 226 -8.29 -9.48 -25.42
C ASP A 226 -7.82 -8.75 -24.16
N ALA A 227 -8.13 -7.44 -24.05
CA ALA A 227 -7.97 -6.62 -22.86
C ALA A 227 -8.91 -5.42 -22.89
N MET A 228 -9.10 -4.77 -21.74
CA MET A 228 -10.00 -3.62 -21.60
C MET A 228 -9.29 -2.44 -20.94
N VAL A 229 -9.42 -1.25 -21.52
CA VAL A 229 -9.13 0.04 -20.88
C VAL A 229 -10.44 0.64 -20.42
N VAL A 230 -10.59 0.85 -19.11
CA VAL A 230 -11.84 1.30 -18.49
C VAL A 230 -11.64 2.66 -17.86
N THR A 231 -12.53 3.61 -18.18
CA THR A 231 -12.54 4.97 -17.61
C THR A 231 -13.78 5.24 -16.75
N VAL A 232 -14.70 4.28 -16.65
CA VAL A 232 -15.92 4.40 -15.84
C VAL A 232 -15.68 3.91 -14.41
N LEU A 233 -16.54 4.31 -13.47
CA LEU A 233 -16.45 3.88 -12.07
C LEU A 233 -16.45 2.36 -11.90
N ALA A 234 -16.11 1.92 -10.69
CA ALA A 234 -16.13 0.53 -10.30
C ALA A 234 -17.51 -0.14 -10.46
N ALA A 235 -17.46 -1.42 -10.84
CA ALA A 235 -18.59 -2.24 -11.20
C ALA A 235 -19.11 -3.10 -10.03
N GLY A 236 -18.27 -3.44 -9.05
CA GLY A 236 -18.65 -4.43 -8.03
C GLY A 236 -19.71 -4.00 -7.03
N GLY A 237 -19.84 -2.71 -6.70
CA GLY A 237 -20.82 -2.26 -5.72
C GLY A 237 -20.94 -0.74 -5.55
N ALA A 238 -21.93 -0.32 -4.75
CA ALA A 238 -22.17 1.10 -4.41
C ALA A 238 -21.58 1.52 -3.06
N ARG A 239 -21.18 0.56 -2.20
CA ARG A 239 -20.67 0.79 -0.84
C ARG A 239 -19.31 0.10 -0.65
N PRO A 240 -18.19 0.71 -1.09
CA PRO A 240 -16.86 0.11 -0.95
C PRO A 240 -16.46 -0.15 0.51
N ALA A 241 -16.90 0.71 1.43
CA ALA A 241 -16.62 0.58 2.87
C ALA A 241 -17.14 -0.72 3.50
N THR A 242 -18.05 -1.46 2.85
CA THR A 242 -18.55 -2.75 3.33
C THR A 242 -17.85 -3.95 2.67
N ALA A 243 -16.85 -3.72 1.83
CA ALA A 243 -16.12 -4.76 1.13
C ALA A 243 -14.66 -4.92 1.63
N GLY A 244 -14.33 -4.41 2.82
CA GLY A 244 -12.99 -4.53 3.42
C GLY A 244 -12.75 -5.85 4.17
N ALA A 245 -11.56 -6.01 4.74
CA ALA A 245 -11.24 -7.14 5.61
C ALA A 245 -12.25 -7.22 6.79
N GLY A 246 -12.68 -8.43 7.12
CA GLY A 246 -13.71 -8.73 8.13
C GLY A 246 -15.16 -8.42 7.73
N HIS A 247 -15.39 -7.80 6.57
CA HIS A 247 -16.74 -7.46 6.07
C HIS A 247 -17.27 -8.49 5.06
N ASP A 248 -18.47 -8.24 4.53
CA ASP A 248 -19.10 -9.06 3.48
C ASP A 248 -18.58 -8.63 2.09
N ASP A 249 -17.49 -9.23 1.65
CA ASP A 249 -16.89 -9.03 0.33
C ASP A 249 -17.72 -9.65 -0.81
N ASP A 250 -18.62 -10.60 -0.53
CA ASP A 250 -19.54 -11.16 -1.54
C ASP A 250 -20.52 -10.12 -2.10
N ASN A 251 -20.81 -9.06 -1.32
CA ASN A 251 -21.57 -7.90 -1.80
C ASN A 251 -20.85 -7.09 -2.89
N TRP A 252 -19.52 -7.25 -3.03
CA TRP A 252 -18.74 -6.67 -4.12
C TRP A 252 -18.63 -7.66 -5.28
N ASN A 253 -19.60 -7.65 -6.18
CA ASN A 253 -19.73 -8.69 -7.19
C ASN A 253 -19.26 -8.21 -8.58
N VAL A 254 -18.11 -8.73 -9.01
CA VAL A 254 -17.58 -8.55 -10.37
C VAL A 254 -17.58 -9.83 -11.20
N LYS A 255 -18.37 -10.84 -10.83
CA LYS A 255 -18.37 -12.17 -11.48
C LYS A 255 -18.64 -12.08 -12.99
N HIS A 256 -19.49 -11.15 -13.43
CA HIS A 256 -19.77 -10.94 -14.86
C HIS A 256 -18.58 -10.38 -15.64
N LEU A 257 -17.74 -9.55 -15.02
CA LEU A 257 -16.50 -9.06 -15.63
C LEU A 257 -15.38 -10.10 -15.52
N ALA A 258 -15.26 -10.77 -14.38
CA ALA A 258 -14.28 -11.84 -14.16
C ALA A 258 -14.49 -13.00 -15.15
N ALA A 259 -15.74 -13.29 -15.53
CA ALA A 259 -16.07 -14.32 -16.52
C ALA A 259 -15.55 -14.01 -17.94
N LEU A 260 -15.21 -12.75 -18.24
CA LEU A 260 -14.54 -12.39 -19.50
C LEU A 260 -13.08 -12.90 -19.53
N ASP A 261 -12.46 -13.09 -18.35
CA ASP A 261 -11.12 -13.64 -18.17
C ASP A 261 -10.01 -12.91 -18.96
N VAL A 262 -10.16 -11.58 -19.07
CA VAL A 262 -9.21 -10.67 -19.73
C VAL A 262 -8.65 -9.64 -18.75
N PRO A 263 -7.47 -9.06 -19.01
CA PRO A 263 -6.93 -7.98 -18.19
C PRO A 263 -7.80 -6.72 -18.31
N ILE A 264 -8.15 -6.14 -17.16
CA ILE A 264 -8.94 -4.91 -17.08
C ILE A 264 -8.06 -3.82 -16.49
N LEU A 265 -7.72 -2.82 -17.30
CA LEU A 265 -6.83 -1.73 -16.95
C LEU A 265 -7.64 -0.45 -16.73
N GLN A 266 -7.38 0.26 -15.64
CA GLN A 266 -7.99 1.54 -15.36
C GLN A 266 -7.19 2.65 -16.06
N GLY A 267 -7.78 3.27 -17.09
CA GLY A 267 -7.25 4.47 -17.73
C GLY A 267 -7.72 5.70 -16.96
N LEU A 268 -6.81 6.46 -16.37
CA LEU A 268 -7.18 7.58 -15.49
C LEU A 268 -7.55 8.81 -16.34
N CYS A 269 -8.71 9.41 -16.02
CA CYS A 269 -9.23 10.62 -16.64
C CYS A 269 -9.40 11.69 -15.56
N LEU A 270 -8.33 12.45 -15.26
CA LEU A 270 -8.30 13.29 -14.05
C LEU A 270 -9.36 14.38 -14.09
N THR A 271 -9.92 14.67 -12.92
CA THR A 271 -10.90 15.76 -12.76
C THR A 271 -10.23 17.12 -12.50
N SER A 272 -8.90 17.15 -12.51
CA SER A 272 -8.03 18.33 -12.52
C SER A 272 -7.44 18.57 -13.92
N SER A 273 -6.89 19.78 -14.11
CA SER A 273 -6.21 20.16 -15.37
C SER A 273 -4.86 19.48 -15.52
N ARG A 274 -4.37 19.42 -16.76
CA ARG A 274 -3.03 18.89 -17.06
C ARG A 274 -1.94 19.72 -16.41
N ALA A 275 -2.14 21.05 -16.33
CA ALA A 275 -1.18 21.95 -15.71
C ALA A 275 -1.01 21.62 -14.22
N THR A 276 -2.12 21.50 -13.47
CA THR A 276 -2.09 21.11 -12.06
C THR A 276 -1.37 19.78 -11.86
N TRP A 277 -1.67 18.75 -12.66
CA TRP A 277 -0.96 17.47 -12.57
C TRP A 277 0.54 17.59 -12.89
N SER A 278 0.92 18.43 -13.85
CA SER A 278 2.33 18.60 -14.23
C SER A 278 3.14 19.26 -13.12
N ASP A 279 2.55 20.29 -12.49
CA ASP A 279 3.23 21.20 -11.56
C ASP A 279 3.42 20.66 -10.12
N ASN A 280 2.77 19.55 -9.75
CA ASN A 280 2.87 18.97 -8.40
C ASN A 280 3.22 17.48 -8.38
N ASP A 281 3.82 17.01 -7.29
CA ASP A 281 4.10 15.59 -7.09
C ASP A 281 2.92 14.80 -6.50
N ASP A 282 1.87 15.47 -6.04
CA ASP A 282 0.66 14.84 -5.51
C ASP A 282 -0.09 14.03 -6.58
N GLY A 283 0.07 14.38 -7.86
CA GLY A 283 -0.46 13.64 -9.01
C GLY A 283 -1.98 13.71 -9.11
N LEU A 284 -2.71 13.09 -8.19
CA LEU A 284 -4.17 13.00 -8.23
C LEU A 284 -4.81 13.82 -7.11
N SER A 285 -5.98 14.38 -7.39
CA SER A 285 -6.84 14.94 -6.34
C SER A 285 -7.30 13.83 -5.38
N PRO A 286 -7.61 14.14 -4.11
CA PRO A 286 -8.16 13.14 -3.18
C PRO A 286 -9.41 12.44 -3.74
N LEU A 287 -10.25 13.18 -4.47
CA LEU A 287 -11.43 12.61 -5.15
C LEU A 287 -11.04 11.56 -6.21
N ASP A 288 -10.03 11.85 -7.03
CA ASP A 288 -9.56 10.93 -8.07
C ASP A 288 -8.85 9.71 -7.46
N VAL A 289 -8.05 9.89 -6.39
CA VAL A 289 -7.44 8.77 -5.64
C VAL A 289 -8.53 7.81 -5.15
N ALA A 290 -9.62 8.32 -4.57
CA ALA A 290 -10.70 7.48 -4.10
C ALA A 290 -11.47 6.81 -5.26
N THR A 291 -11.90 7.58 -6.27
CA THR A 291 -12.89 7.13 -7.26
C THR A 291 -12.30 6.47 -8.49
N GLN A 292 -11.05 6.77 -8.84
CA GLN A 292 -10.37 6.24 -10.02
C GLN A 292 -9.22 5.28 -9.68
N VAL A 293 -8.81 5.19 -8.41
CA VAL A 293 -7.72 4.28 -7.99
C VAL A 293 -8.20 3.30 -6.93
N ALA A 294 -8.43 3.76 -5.70
CA ALA A 294 -8.70 2.89 -4.56
C ALA A 294 -9.95 2.03 -4.76
N VAL A 295 -11.08 2.61 -5.19
CA VAL A 295 -12.32 1.84 -5.39
C VAL A 295 -12.24 0.91 -6.61
N PRO A 296 -11.68 1.30 -7.78
CA PRO A 296 -11.39 0.38 -8.87
C PRO A 296 -10.47 -0.81 -8.54
N GLU A 297 -9.58 -0.71 -7.53
CA GLU A 297 -8.78 -1.85 -7.08
C GLU A 297 -9.66 -3.01 -6.57
N PHE A 298 -10.84 -2.72 -6.02
CA PHE A 298 -11.78 -3.74 -5.54
C PHE A 298 -12.35 -4.59 -6.68
N ASP A 299 -12.42 -4.03 -7.90
CA ASP A 299 -12.81 -4.77 -9.11
C ASP A 299 -11.67 -5.68 -9.64
N GLY A 300 -10.46 -5.61 -9.06
CA GLY A 300 -9.27 -6.28 -9.57
C GLY A 300 -8.64 -5.59 -10.78
N ARG A 301 -8.96 -4.30 -11.01
CA ARG A 301 -8.40 -3.54 -12.13
C ARG A 301 -6.92 -3.23 -11.91
N ILE A 302 -6.14 -3.24 -12.99
CA ILE A 302 -4.75 -2.81 -13.02
C ILE A 302 -4.73 -1.28 -13.15
N ILE A 303 -4.15 -0.59 -12.19
CA ILE A 303 -4.05 0.87 -12.21
C ILE A 303 -2.94 1.30 -13.18
N THR A 304 -3.24 2.23 -14.08
CA THR A 304 -2.27 2.73 -15.08
C THR A 304 -1.92 4.20 -14.83
N VAL A 305 -1.97 5.05 -15.86
CA VAL A 305 -1.56 6.47 -15.81
C VAL A 305 -2.68 7.39 -16.33
N PRO A 306 -2.67 8.69 -15.98
CA PRO A 306 -3.58 9.67 -16.54
C PRO A 306 -3.29 9.92 -18.00
N PHE A 307 -4.27 9.63 -18.87
CA PHE A 307 -4.16 9.86 -20.31
C PHE A 307 -5.02 11.03 -20.80
N SER A 308 -5.91 11.55 -19.95
CA SER A 308 -6.71 12.73 -20.25
C SER A 308 -6.99 13.56 -19.00
N PHE A 309 -7.14 14.86 -19.19
CA PHE A 309 -7.30 15.83 -18.11
C PHE A 309 -8.52 16.70 -18.35
N LYS A 310 -9.20 17.06 -17.26
CA LYS A 310 -10.38 17.92 -17.32
C LYS A 310 -9.93 19.37 -17.51
N GLU A 311 -10.32 19.95 -18.62
CA GLU A 311 -10.10 21.37 -18.93
C GLU A 311 -11.44 22.12 -18.95
N ILE A 312 -11.41 23.37 -18.54
CA ILE A 312 -12.56 24.29 -18.56
C ILE A 312 -12.20 25.44 -19.47
N ASP A 313 -13.00 25.66 -20.52
CA ASP A 313 -12.79 26.76 -21.45
C ASP A 313 -13.40 28.09 -20.95
N SER A 314 -13.27 29.14 -21.78
CA SER A 314 -13.79 30.48 -21.47
C SER A 314 -15.31 30.53 -21.29
N ASP A 315 -16.04 29.55 -21.82
CA ASP A 315 -17.50 29.46 -21.72
C ASP A 315 -17.92 28.63 -20.48
N GLY A 316 -16.95 28.22 -19.65
CA GLY A 316 -17.18 27.39 -18.47
C GLY A 316 -17.55 25.95 -18.80
N LEU A 317 -17.34 25.49 -20.05
CA LEU A 317 -17.66 24.14 -20.47
C LEU A 317 -16.49 23.20 -20.25
N ILE A 318 -16.82 21.98 -19.81
CA ILE A 318 -15.83 20.96 -19.49
C ILE A 318 -15.50 20.15 -20.74
N SER A 319 -14.22 19.92 -21.00
CA SER A 319 -13.72 18.96 -21.98
C SER A 319 -12.67 18.05 -21.34
N TYR A 320 -12.55 16.81 -21.84
CA TYR A 320 -11.43 15.94 -21.47
C TYR A 320 -10.40 16.00 -22.60
N VAL A 321 -9.26 16.61 -22.31
CA VAL A 321 -8.18 16.79 -23.28
C VAL A 321 -7.17 15.66 -23.11
N PRO A 322 -6.87 14.87 -24.17
CA PRO A 322 -5.90 13.79 -24.09
C PRO A 322 -4.46 14.31 -24.04
N ASP A 323 -3.60 13.58 -23.32
CA ASP A 323 -2.15 13.66 -23.47
C ASP A 323 -1.68 12.50 -24.38
N PRO A 324 -1.18 12.78 -25.59
CA PRO A 324 -0.82 11.72 -26.55
C PRO A 324 0.27 10.76 -26.06
N GLU A 325 1.23 11.24 -25.28
CA GLU A 325 2.33 10.42 -24.78
C GLU A 325 1.83 9.48 -23.68
N ARG A 326 0.98 9.98 -22.77
CA ARG A 326 0.32 9.13 -21.78
C ARG A 326 -0.70 8.17 -22.39
N CYS A 327 -1.39 8.56 -23.48
CA CYS A 327 -2.20 7.63 -24.28
C CYS A 327 -1.36 6.46 -24.80
N ALA A 328 -0.12 6.73 -25.27
CA ALA A 328 0.79 5.68 -25.74
C ALA A 328 1.21 4.74 -24.60
N ARG A 329 1.45 5.24 -23.38
CA ARG A 329 1.72 4.39 -22.20
C ARG A 329 0.57 3.43 -21.90
N VAL A 330 -0.65 3.93 -21.77
CA VAL A 330 -1.84 3.09 -21.47
C VAL A 330 -2.10 2.09 -22.60
N ALA A 331 -2.01 2.53 -23.85
CA ALA A 331 -2.16 1.67 -25.02
C ALA A 331 -1.10 0.55 -25.07
N GLY A 332 0.16 0.89 -24.81
CA GLY A 332 1.28 -0.06 -24.75
C GLY A 332 1.05 -1.12 -23.68
N LEU A 333 0.67 -0.71 -22.47
CA LEU A 333 0.31 -1.62 -21.38
C LEU A 333 -0.82 -2.56 -21.80
N ALA A 334 -1.94 -2.03 -22.30
CA ALA A 334 -3.09 -2.83 -22.69
C ALA A 334 -2.73 -3.87 -23.79
N VAL A 335 -1.97 -3.45 -24.80
CA VAL A 335 -1.51 -4.36 -25.87
C VAL A 335 -0.53 -5.41 -25.32
N LYS A 336 0.40 -5.05 -24.43
CA LYS A 336 1.34 -6.00 -23.82
C LYS A 336 0.64 -7.05 -22.97
N TYR A 337 -0.31 -6.64 -22.12
CA TYR A 337 -1.15 -7.56 -21.35
C TYR A 337 -1.99 -8.47 -22.25
N ALA A 338 -2.61 -7.94 -23.31
CA ALA A 338 -3.33 -8.76 -24.29
C ALA A 338 -2.40 -9.75 -25.02
N THR A 339 -1.17 -9.33 -25.34
CA THR A 339 -0.19 -10.16 -26.05
C THR A 339 0.23 -11.38 -25.23
N LEU A 340 0.23 -11.30 -23.89
CA LEU A 340 0.55 -12.45 -23.02
C LEU A 340 -0.33 -13.68 -23.30
N ARG A 341 -1.58 -13.46 -23.71
CA ARG A 341 -2.52 -14.51 -24.10
C ARG A 341 -2.13 -15.20 -25.41
N SER A 342 -1.64 -14.41 -26.37
CA SER A 342 -1.32 -14.86 -27.72
C SER A 342 0.02 -15.57 -27.84
N VAL A 343 0.97 -15.27 -26.95
CA VAL A 343 2.32 -15.86 -26.94
C VAL A 343 2.30 -17.20 -26.21
N ALA A 344 2.65 -18.27 -26.92
CA ALA A 344 2.75 -19.60 -26.33
C ALA A 344 3.82 -19.64 -25.21
N PRO A 345 3.66 -20.46 -24.16
CA PRO A 345 4.64 -20.59 -23.07
C PRO A 345 6.08 -20.79 -23.56
N ALA A 346 6.28 -21.61 -24.60
CA ALA A 346 7.61 -21.90 -25.14
C ALA A 346 8.33 -20.67 -25.70
N ASP A 347 7.59 -19.68 -26.23
CA ASP A 347 8.14 -18.46 -26.82
C ASP A 347 8.17 -17.28 -25.82
N LYS A 348 7.59 -17.48 -24.63
CA LYS A 348 7.39 -16.42 -23.64
C LYS A 348 8.67 -16.17 -22.83
N ARG A 349 9.34 -15.09 -23.17
CA ARG A 349 10.46 -14.51 -22.41
C ARG A 349 10.03 -13.84 -21.11
N LEU A 350 10.62 -14.22 -19.98
CA LEU A 350 10.32 -13.69 -18.64
C LEU A 350 11.58 -13.18 -17.93
N ALA A 351 11.43 -12.09 -17.18
CA ALA A 351 12.42 -11.62 -16.23
C ALA A 351 11.95 -11.90 -14.80
N LEU A 352 12.73 -12.67 -14.03
CA LEU A 352 12.54 -12.90 -12.61
C LEU A 352 13.50 -12.00 -11.84
N VAL A 353 12.96 -11.04 -11.08
CA VAL A 353 13.75 -10.02 -10.39
C VAL A 353 13.68 -10.25 -8.89
N PHE A 354 14.84 -10.35 -8.25
CA PHE A 354 14.97 -10.47 -6.81
C PHE A 354 15.22 -9.11 -6.18
N SER A 355 14.44 -8.77 -5.15
CA SER A 355 14.64 -7.56 -4.35
C SER A 355 16.01 -7.60 -3.64
N ALA A 356 16.71 -6.47 -3.62
CA ALA A 356 18.01 -6.34 -2.95
C ALA A 356 18.18 -4.93 -2.38
N TYR A 357 17.67 -4.75 -1.17
CA TYR A 357 17.81 -3.50 -0.42
C TYR A 357 18.05 -3.81 1.08
N PRO A 358 19.21 -3.44 1.64
CA PRO A 358 20.39 -2.92 0.92
C PRO A 358 20.95 -3.94 -0.09
N THR A 359 21.67 -3.47 -1.12
CA THR A 359 22.19 -4.31 -2.22
C THR A 359 23.50 -5.01 -1.81
N LYS A 360 23.41 -5.87 -0.80
CA LYS A 360 24.51 -6.70 -0.28
C LYS A 360 24.30 -8.16 -0.65
N HIS A 361 25.39 -8.92 -0.86
CA HIS A 361 25.30 -10.36 -1.15
C HIS A 361 24.64 -11.16 -0.02
N SER A 362 24.71 -10.68 1.23
CA SER A 362 23.98 -11.26 2.37
C SER A 362 22.48 -10.97 2.33
N ARG A 363 22.03 -10.04 1.48
CA ARG A 363 20.69 -9.43 1.50
C ARG A 363 19.86 -9.61 0.22
N ILE A 364 20.36 -10.35 -0.76
CA ILE A 364 19.61 -10.61 -2.00
C ILE A 364 18.38 -11.48 -1.70
N GLY A 365 17.24 -11.17 -2.32
CA GLY A 365 15.98 -11.87 -2.10
C GLY A 365 15.25 -11.42 -0.85
N ASN A 366 15.42 -10.16 -0.43
CA ASN A 366 14.71 -9.60 0.71
C ASN A 366 13.19 -9.74 0.50
N ALA A 367 12.55 -10.46 1.41
CA ALA A 367 11.12 -10.70 1.45
C ALA A 367 10.71 -11.09 2.87
N VAL A 368 9.89 -10.27 3.51
CA VAL A 368 9.39 -10.58 4.86
C VAL A 368 8.53 -11.84 4.80
N GLY A 369 8.86 -12.83 5.63
CA GLY A 369 8.07 -14.05 5.79
C GLY A 369 8.05 -15.03 4.62
N LEU A 370 8.79 -14.77 3.53
CA LEU A 370 8.85 -15.63 2.33
C LEU A 370 10.24 -16.22 2.12
N ASP A 371 10.32 -17.52 1.87
CA ASP A 371 11.50 -18.21 1.37
C ASP A 371 11.66 -17.94 -0.13
N THR A 372 12.35 -16.84 -0.49
CA THR A 372 12.49 -16.42 -1.88
C THR A 372 13.26 -17.41 -2.76
N PRO A 373 14.35 -18.06 -2.31
CA PRO A 373 15.02 -19.08 -3.12
C PRO A 373 14.15 -20.31 -3.39
N ALA A 374 13.50 -20.86 -2.36
CA ALA A 374 12.64 -22.04 -2.54
C ALA A 374 11.40 -21.71 -3.39
N SER A 375 10.80 -20.54 -3.18
CA SER A 375 9.66 -20.06 -3.97
C SER A 375 10.03 -19.84 -5.45
N ALA A 376 11.23 -19.33 -5.73
CA ALA A 376 11.72 -19.19 -7.09
C ALA A 376 11.91 -20.54 -7.77
N ILE A 377 12.48 -21.53 -7.06
CA ILE A 377 12.61 -22.90 -7.59
C ILE A 377 11.24 -23.50 -7.90
N ALA A 378 10.29 -23.40 -6.97
CA ALA A 378 8.94 -23.92 -7.16
C ALA A 378 8.24 -23.26 -8.36
N LEU A 379 8.36 -21.94 -8.50
CA LEU A 379 7.82 -21.20 -9.65
C LEU A 379 8.49 -21.61 -10.96
N LEU A 380 9.83 -21.72 -10.99
CA LEU A 380 10.56 -22.14 -12.18
C LEU A 380 10.19 -23.56 -12.61
N GLN A 381 9.99 -24.48 -11.65
CA GLN A 381 9.55 -25.85 -11.91
C GLN A 381 8.14 -25.85 -12.53
N ALA A 382 7.20 -25.10 -11.96
CA ALA A 382 5.86 -24.96 -12.52
C ALA A 382 5.85 -24.29 -13.91
N LEU A 383 6.72 -23.30 -14.15
CA LEU A 383 6.92 -22.72 -15.48
C LEU A 383 7.42 -23.76 -16.49
N ARG A 384 8.38 -24.61 -16.10
CA ARG A 384 8.87 -25.71 -16.95
C ARG A 384 7.73 -26.67 -17.31
N ASP A 385 6.93 -27.07 -16.32
CA ASP A 385 5.81 -27.98 -16.50
C ASP A 385 4.69 -27.38 -17.36
N ALA A 386 4.50 -26.05 -17.28
CA ALA A 386 3.61 -25.28 -18.16
C ALA A 386 4.19 -25.06 -19.58
N GLY A 387 5.40 -25.55 -19.88
CA GLY A 387 6.00 -25.53 -21.20
C GLY A 387 6.87 -24.31 -21.53
N PHE A 388 7.26 -23.52 -20.53
CA PHE A 388 8.22 -22.43 -20.70
C PHE A 388 9.64 -22.96 -20.96
N GLN A 389 10.41 -22.24 -21.78
CA GLN A 389 11.80 -22.59 -22.09
C GLN A 389 12.77 -22.05 -21.03
N ILE A 390 13.13 -22.88 -20.06
CA ILE A 390 14.02 -22.52 -18.95
C ILE A 390 15.52 -22.70 -19.27
N GLY A 391 15.88 -23.30 -20.42
CA GLY A 391 17.25 -23.58 -20.88
C GLY A 391 17.75 -25.00 -20.57
N ASP A 392 18.98 -25.32 -20.99
CA ASP A 392 19.53 -26.69 -21.01
C ASP A 392 19.95 -27.22 -19.62
N ASP A 393 19.93 -28.55 -19.45
CA ASP A 393 20.36 -29.30 -18.25
C ASP A 393 21.89 -29.46 -18.14
N ASP A 394 22.68 -28.53 -18.69
CA ASP A 394 24.13 -28.62 -18.60
C ASP A 394 24.65 -28.49 -17.17
N ALA A 395 25.93 -28.83 -16.95
CA ALA A 395 26.52 -28.92 -15.62
C ALA A 395 26.50 -27.61 -14.81
N SER A 396 26.29 -26.46 -15.45
CA SER A 396 26.31 -25.09 -14.89
C SER A 396 24.99 -24.32 -15.08
N GLY A 397 23.99 -24.96 -15.69
CA GLY A 397 22.75 -24.31 -16.11
C GLY A 397 21.67 -24.28 -15.01
N LEU A 398 20.73 -23.34 -15.18
CA LEU A 398 19.53 -23.21 -14.34
C LEU A 398 18.73 -24.52 -14.29
N GLY A 399 18.77 -25.32 -15.35
CA GLY A 399 18.15 -26.65 -15.45
C GLY A 399 18.51 -27.58 -14.30
N ARG A 400 19.81 -27.68 -13.99
CA ARG A 400 20.37 -28.54 -12.94
C ARG A 400 20.10 -28.01 -11.53
N ILE A 401 20.21 -26.69 -11.31
CA ILE A 401 19.90 -26.04 -10.01
C ILE A 401 18.44 -26.30 -9.63
N MET A 402 17.53 -26.19 -10.58
CA MET A 402 16.13 -26.51 -10.33
C MET A 402 15.89 -28.00 -10.06
N ALA A 403 16.64 -28.89 -10.72
CA ALA A 403 16.52 -30.33 -10.55
C ALA A 403 17.07 -30.81 -9.19
N SER A 404 18.01 -30.09 -8.58
CA SER A 404 18.44 -30.38 -7.20
C SER A 404 17.43 -29.91 -6.16
N GLY A 405 16.56 -28.96 -6.49
CA GLY A 405 15.63 -28.33 -5.55
C GLY A 405 16.33 -27.47 -4.50
N ASP A 406 17.58 -27.06 -4.76
CA ASP A 406 18.45 -26.40 -3.80
C ASP A 406 18.44 -24.87 -4.00
N GLY A 407 17.73 -24.17 -3.11
CA GLY A 407 17.61 -22.71 -3.12
C GLY A 407 18.95 -22.01 -2.92
N ASP A 408 19.86 -22.59 -2.14
CA ASP A 408 21.15 -21.97 -1.85
C ASP A 408 22.02 -21.97 -3.11
N ALA A 409 22.00 -23.08 -3.86
CA ALA A 409 22.69 -23.17 -5.15
C ALA A 409 22.19 -22.11 -6.15
N LEU A 410 20.90 -21.77 -6.14
CA LEU A 410 20.35 -20.68 -6.98
C LEU A 410 20.92 -19.32 -6.57
N MET A 411 20.92 -19.02 -5.27
CA MET A 411 21.42 -17.73 -4.76
C MET A 411 22.92 -17.58 -4.96
N HIS A 412 23.70 -18.62 -4.66
CA HIS A 412 25.14 -18.62 -4.86
C HIS A 412 25.51 -18.47 -6.33
N ALA A 413 24.80 -19.15 -7.24
CA ALA A 413 25.01 -18.99 -8.67
C ALA A 413 24.66 -17.57 -9.16
N LEU A 414 23.62 -16.95 -8.61
CA LEU A 414 23.24 -15.58 -8.95
C LEU A 414 24.30 -14.58 -8.49
N ILE A 415 24.83 -14.77 -7.28
CA ILE A 415 25.91 -13.96 -6.71
C ILE A 415 27.21 -14.12 -7.53
N GLU A 416 27.61 -15.34 -7.87
CA GLU A 416 28.83 -15.64 -8.62
C GLU A 416 28.84 -14.97 -10.01
N ARG A 417 27.65 -14.83 -10.64
CA ARG A 417 27.48 -14.21 -11.96
C ARG A 417 27.54 -12.67 -11.96
N GLY A 418 28.05 -12.09 -10.88
CA GLY A 418 28.46 -10.70 -10.81
C GLY A 418 27.56 -9.86 -9.93
N GLY A 419 27.09 -10.41 -8.80
CA GLY A 419 26.29 -9.67 -7.82
C GLY A 419 26.85 -8.27 -7.56
N GLN A 420 25.94 -7.31 -7.38
CA GLN A 420 26.26 -5.88 -7.40
C GLN A 420 26.81 -5.36 -6.06
N ASP A 421 27.35 -6.23 -5.22
CA ASP A 421 28.00 -5.82 -3.97
C ASP A 421 29.45 -5.41 -4.24
N PRO A 422 29.81 -4.11 -4.14
CA PRO A 422 31.14 -3.63 -4.51
C PRO A 422 32.26 -4.21 -3.64
N ASP A 423 31.96 -4.70 -2.44
CA ASP A 423 32.94 -5.28 -1.53
C ASP A 423 33.44 -6.65 -2.03
N TRP A 424 32.64 -7.34 -2.84
CA TRP A 424 32.90 -8.72 -3.29
C TRP A 424 32.94 -8.86 -4.81
N LEU A 425 32.69 -7.79 -5.56
CA LEU A 425 32.69 -7.80 -7.02
C LEU A 425 34.12 -7.70 -7.57
N THR A 426 34.61 -8.79 -8.17
CA THR A 426 35.95 -8.83 -8.79
C THR A 426 35.96 -8.27 -10.21
N GLU A 427 37.12 -7.76 -10.66
CA GLU A 427 37.32 -7.35 -12.06
C GLU A 427 37.05 -8.49 -13.05
N GLY A 428 37.38 -9.73 -12.67
CA GLY A 428 37.15 -10.93 -13.47
C GLY A 428 35.67 -11.22 -13.68
N GLN A 429 34.85 -11.10 -12.63
CA GLN A 429 33.40 -11.23 -12.72
C GLN A 429 32.78 -10.14 -13.60
N LEU A 430 33.20 -8.87 -13.41
CA LEU A 430 32.70 -7.75 -14.19
C LEU A 430 33.08 -7.86 -15.69
N ALA A 431 34.34 -8.18 -16.01
CA ALA A 431 34.82 -8.31 -17.39
C ALA A 431 34.30 -9.60 -18.09
N GLY A 432 34.05 -10.65 -17.29
CA GLY A 432 33.52 -11.94 -17.75
C GLY A 432 32.00 -11.99 -17.90
N ASN A 433 31.26 -11.01 -17.37
CA ASN A 433 29.81 -11.00 -17.40
C ASN A 433 29.27 -10.94 -18.84
N PRO A 434 28.31 -11.82 -19.21
CA PRO A 434 27.79 -11.92 -20.57
C PRO A 434 26.81 -10.80 -20.95
N ILE A 435 26.14 -10.17 -19.98
CA ILE A 435 25.12 -9.15 -20.22
C ILE A 435 25.76 -7.77 -20.15
N ARG A 436 25.91 -7.16 -21.33
CA ARG A 436 26.65 -5.92 -21.53
C ARG A 436 25.86 -5.03 -22.45
N ILE A 437 25.59 -3.81 -22.01
CA ILE A 437 24.80 -2.82 -22.74
C ILE A 437 25.76 -1.75 -23.27
N PRO A 438 25.97 -1.67 -24.60
CA PRO A 438 26.85 -0.66 -25.18
C PRO A 438 26.36 0.75 -24.85
N ALA A 439 27.28 1.66 -24.47
CA ALA A 439 26.92 3.03 -24.13
C ALA A 439 26.20 3.76 -25.28
N GLY A 440 26.52 3.45 -26.54
CA GLY A 440 25.82 3.98 -27.71
C GLY A 440 24.33 3.65 -27.69
N GLN A 441 23.98 2.37 -27.46
CA GLN A 441 22.60 1.92 -27.39
C GLN A 441 21.86 2.54 -26.18
N TYR A 442 22.53 2.61 -25.03
CA TYR A 442 21.93 3.23 -23.84
C TYR A 442 21.62 4.72 -24.08
N ARG A 443 22.53 5.47 -24.72
CA ARG A 443 22.31 6.89 -25.06
C ARG A 443 21.12 7.09 -25.99
N GLU A 444 20.89 6.19 -26.94
CA GLU A 444 19.71 6.25 -27.82
C GLU A 444 18.41 6.11 -27.02
N TRP A 445 18.34 5.17 -26.07
CA TRP A 445 17.16 5.05 -25.20
C TRP A 445 17.01 6.24 -24.26
N PHE A 446 18.11 6.67 -23.62
CA PHE A 446 18.13 7.79 -22.68
C PHE A 446 17.65 9.10 -23.32
N ALA A 447 17.99 9.34 -24.59
CA ALA A 447 17.59 10.52 -25.34
C ALA A 447 16.07 10.61 -25.64
N THR A 448 15.31 9.53 -25.41
CA THR A 448 13.84 9.53 -25.57
C THR A 448 13.09 9.99 -24.32
N LEU A 449 13.79 10.09 -23.18
CA LEU A 449 13.19 10.45 -21.90
C LEU A 449 13.04 11.97 -21.75
N PRO A 450 12.08 12.44 -20.92
CA PRO A 450 11.91 13.87 -20.66
C PRO A 450 13.15 14.52 -20.05
N ALA A 451 13.35 15.80 -20.36
CA ALA A 451 14.48 16.60 -19.89
C ALA A 451 14.54 16.61 -18.35
N GLU A 452 13.39 16.73 -17.70
CA GLU A 452 13.27 16.80 -16.24
C GLU A 452 13.94 15.60 -15.54
N LEU A 453 13.74 14.37 -16.05
CA LEU A 453 14.38 13.17 -15.51
C LEU A 453 15.85 13.08 -15.91
N THR A 454 16.14 13.32 -17.20
CA THR A 454 17.51 13.16 -17.71
C THR A 454 18.49 14.17 -17.10
N GLU A 455 18.06 15.41 -16.89
CA GLU A 455 18.86 16.46 -16.23
C GLU A 455 19.12 16.12 -14.77
N ALA A 456 18.11 15.64 -14.04
CA ALA A 456 18.28 15.19 -12.66
C ALA A 456 19.27 14.02 -12.56
N MET A 457 19.15 13.03 -13.45
CA MET A 457 20.08 11.91 -13.52
C MET A 457 21.50 12.36 -13.85
N VAL A 458 21.68 13.24 -14.84
CA VAL A 458 23.01 13.74 -15.23
C VAL A 458 23.65 14.58 -14.14
N ALA A 459 22.86 15.34 -13.38
CA ALA A 459 23.36 16.13 -12.26
C ALA A 459 23.97 15.25 -11.15
N HIS A 460 23.39 14.08 -10.87
CA HIS A 460 23.85 13.17 -9.81
C HIS A 460 24.84 12.12 -10.29
N TRP A 461 24.67 11.61 -11.51
CA TRP A 461 25.37 10.42 -12.01
C TRP A 461 26.31 10.70 -13.19
N GLY A 462 26.46 11.98 -13.57
CA GLY A 462 27.26 12.39 -14.72
C GLY A 462 26.57 12.09 -16.07
N PRO A 463 27.23 12.34 -17.20
CA PRO A 463 26.65 12.02 -18.51
C PRO A 463 26.55 10.51 -18.75
N PRO A 464 25.57 10.03 -19.56
CA PRO A 464 25.46 8.62 -19.91
C PRO A 464 26.73 8.12 -20.62
N PRO A 465 27.26 6.93 -20.28
CA PRO A 465 26.64 5.85 -19.50
C PRO A 465 26.85 5.91 -17.97
N GLY A 466 27.39 7.01 -17.44
CA GLY A 466 27.82 7.11 -16.04
C GLY A 466 29.11 6.34 -15.75
N GLU A 467 29.31 6.00 -14.48
CA GLU A 467 30.52 5.30 -14.00
C GLU A 467 30.22 3.98 -13.26
N LEU A 468 28.99 3.78 -12.78
CA LEU A 468 28.61 2.57 -12.03
C LEU A 468 28.52 1.35 -12.93
N TYR A 469 29.29 0.31 -12.60
CA TYR A 469 29.36 -0.97 -13.33
C TYR A 469 29.63 -0.79 -14.84
N VAL A 470 30.41 0.22 -15.20
CA VAL A 470 30.84 0.47 -16.59
C VAL A 470 32.21 -0.12 -16.82
N ASP A 471 32.30 -1.12 -17.70
CA ASP A 471 33.58 -1.68 -18.14
C ASP A 471 33.98 -1.08 -19.50
N ARG A 472 35.22 -0.63 -19.60
CA ARG A 472 35.83 -0.02 -20.80
C ARG A 472 36.92 -0.90 -21.43
N SER A 473 37.06 -2.14 -20.96
CA SER A 473 38.09 -3.08 -21.43
C SER A 473 37.90 -3.50 -22.89
N ARG A 474 36.65 -3.62 -23.36
CA ARG A 474 36.29 -4.04 -24.73
C ARG A 474 35.92 -2.88 -25.65
N ASP A 475 35.16 -1.92 -25.12
CA ASP A 475 34.75 -0.71 -25.83
C ASP A 475 35.22 0.53 -25.04
N PRO A 476 36.08 1.38 -25.61
CA PRO A 476 36.50 2.63 -24.98
C PRO A 476 35.33 3.57 -24.62
N ASP A 477 34.21 3.50 -25.35
CA ASP A 477 33.00 4.29 -25.07
C ASP A 477 32.21 3.76 -23.85
N GLY A 478 32.53 2.53 -23.41
CA GLY A 478 31.98 1.87 -22.23
C GLY A 478 30.80 0.94 -22.48
N GLU A 479 30.72 -0.12 -21.68
CA GLU A 479 29.60 -1.05 -21.63
C GLU A 479 29.08 -1.14 -20.19
N ILE A 480 27.78 -0.92 -19.98
CA ILE A 480 27.13 -1.11 -18.68
C ILE A 480 26.92 -2.61 -18.48
N VAL A 481 27.43 -3.15 -17.38
CA VAL A 481 27.38 -4.59 -17.07
C VAL A 481 26.21 -4.89 -16.14
N VAL A 482 25.46 -5.96 -16.42
CA VAL A 482 24.29 -6.36 -15.63
C VAL A 482 24.47 -7.76 -15.05
N ALA A 483 24.34 -7.88 -13.73
CA ALA A 483 24.40 -9.14 -13.01
C ALA A 483 23.12 -9.97 -13.24
N ALA A 484 23.22 -11.06 -13.99
CA ALA A 484 22.06 -11.90 -14.29
C ALA A 484 22.44 -13.31 -14.75
N ILE A 485 21.55 -14.25 -14.47
CA ILE A 485 21.54 -15.60 -15.07
C ILE A 485 20.53 -15.58 -16.21
N GLN A 486 21.01 -15.63 -17.46
CA GLN A 486 20.14 -15.84 -18.62
C GLN A 486 20.18 -17.31 -19.06
N SER A 487 19.02 -17.96 -19.11
CA SER A 487 18.88 -19.37 -19.47
C SER A 487 17.62 -19.55 -20.32
N GLY A 488 17.80 -19.85 -21.61
CA GLY A 488 16.70 -19.93 -22.57
C GLY A 488 15.91 -18.61 -22.65
N ASN A 489 14.60 -18.70 -22.40
CA ASN A 489 13.68 -17.57 -22.38
C ASN A 489 13.48 -16.99 -20.97
N ILE A 490 14.32 -17.35 -19.99
CA ILE A 490 14.28 -16.80 -18.64
C ILE A 490 15.55 -16.00 -18.37
N VAL A 491 15.39 -14.83 -17.78
CA VAL A 491 16.48 -14.13 -17.10
C VAL A 491 16.15 -13.98 -15.62
N ILE A 492 17.09 -14.34 -14.76
CA ILE A 492 17.05 -14.08 -13.32
C ILE A 492 18.06 -12.99 -13.02
N LEU A 493 17.62 -11.90 -12.39
CA LEU A 493 18.51 -10.79 -12.04
C LEU A 493 18.22 -10.26 -10.63
N VAL A 494 19.26 -9.66 -10.05
CA VAL A 494 19.15 -8.87 -8.83
C VAL A 494 18.66 -7.48 -9.21
N GLN A 495 17.69 -6.93 -8.47
CA GLN A 495 17.25 -5.57 -8.70
C GLN A 495 18.43 -4.59 -8.51
N PRO A 496 18.67 -3.67 -9.45
CA PRO A 496 19.80 -2.75 -9.35
C PRO A 496 19.80 -1.90 -8.06
N PRO A 497 20.99 -1.52 -7.56
CA PRO A 497 21.12 -0.73 -6.36
C PRO A 497 20.50 0.66 -6.54
N ARG A 498 19.95 1.16 -5.43
CA ARG A 498 19.24 2.45 -5.39
C ARG A 498 20.17 3.66 -5.58
N GLY A 499 21.47 3.53 -5.25
CA GLY A 499 22.49 4.57 -5.39
C GLY A 499 23.00 5.20 -4.09
N PHE A 500 22.35 4.96 -2.95
CA PHE A 500 22.74 5.61 -1.68
C PHE A 500 24.07 5.10 -1.10
N GLY A 501 24.44 3.85 -1.37
CA GLY A 501 25.75 3.31 -0.94
C GLY A 501 26.90 3.91 -1.74
N GLU A 502 26.67 4.22 -3.01
CA GLU A 502 27.64 4.82 -3.93
C GLU A 502 27.80 6.33 -3.72
N ASN A 503 26.79 6.99 -3.14
CA ASN A 503 26.85 8.39 -2.74
C ASN A 503 26.31 8.59 -1.30
N PRO A 504 27.11 8.33 -0.26
CA PRO A 504 26.69 8.52 1.13
C PRO A 504 26.31 9.96 1.48
N VAL A 505 26.83 10.96 0.76
CA VAL A 505 26.46 12.38 0.95
C VAL A 505 24.97 12.60 0.61
N ALA A 506 24.44 11.87 -0.38
CA ALA A 506 23.02 11.93 -0.73
C ALA A 506 22.11 11.47 0.41
N ILE A 507 22.59 10.63 1.34
CA ILE A 507 21.81 10.22 2.52
C ILE A 507 21.49 11.43 3.41
N TYR A 508 22.38 12.41 3.50
CA TYR A 508 22.20 13.62 4.31
C TYR A 508 21.36 14.71 3.64
N HIS A 509 21.31 14.74 2.31
CA HIS A 509 20.80 15.91 1.58
C HIS A 509 19.75 15.62 0.52
N ASP A 510 19.76 14.42 -0.08
CA ASP A 510 19.06 14.15 -1.35
C ASP A 510 18.15 12.90 -1.24
N PRO A 511 17.05 12.94 -0.46
CA PRO A 511 16.07 11.85 -0.41
C PRO A 511 15.43 11.56 -1.78
N ASP A 512 15.48 12.52 -2.70
CA ASP A 512 15.03 12.45 -4.09
C ASP A 512 16.10 12.00 -5.09
N LEU A 513 17.20 11.37 -4.63
CA LEU A 513 18.25 10.82 -5.48
C LEU A 513 17.64 10.06 -6.68
N PRO A 514 17.86 10.45 -7.96
CA PRO A 514 17.27 9.74 -9.09
C PRO A 514 17.89 8.36 -9.29
N PRO A 515 17.25 7.43 -10.04
CA PRO A 515 17.89 6.17 -10.41
C PRO A 515 19.20 6.42 -11.17
N SER A 516 20.19 5.55 -11.00
CA SER A 516 21.46 5.64 -11.72
C SER A 516 21.32 5.22 -13.19
N HIS A 517 22.33 5.51 -14.01
CA HIS A 517 22.38 5.04 -15.39
C HIS A 517 22.35 3.51 -15.48
N HIS A 518 23.04 2.80 -14.58
CA HIS A 518 23.01 1.34 -14.49
C HIS A 518 21.62 0.79 -14.13
N TYR A 519 20.93 1.43 -13.17
CA TYR A 519 19.56 1.06 -12.81
C TYR A 519 18.64 1.12 -14.02
N LEU A 520 18.62 2.28 -14.69
CA LEU A 520 17.75 2.51 -15.83
C LEU A 520 18.12 1.60 -17.02
N ALA A 521 19.42 1.47 -17.32
CA ALA A 521 19.90 0.62 -18.40
C ALA A 521 19.48 -0.84 -18.21
N THR A 522 19.52 -1.35 -16.97
CA THR A 522 19.10 -2.72 -16.66
C THR A 522 17.64 -2.99 -17.04
N TYR A 523 16.70 -2.13 -16.61
CA TYR A 523 15.29 -2.31 -16.96
C TYR A 523 15.01 -2.04 -18.44
N LEU A 524 15.69 -1.08 -19.06
CA LEU A 524 15.60 -0.86 -20.51
C LEU A 524 16.12 -2.07 -21.30
N TRP A 525 17.18 -2.72 -20.83
CA TRP A 525 17.67 -3.96 -21.41
C TRP A 525 16.67 -5.10 -21.24
N VAL A 526 16.04 -5.27 -20.07
CA VAL A 526 14.97 -6.26 -19.89
C VAL A 526 13.85 -6.06 -20.92
N ARG A 527 13.47 -4.81 -21.19
CA ARG A 527 12.38 -4.45 -22.11
C ARG A 527 12.74 -4.54 -23.59
N HIS A 528 13.92 -4.07 -23.98
CA HIS A 528 14.29 -3.85 -25.38
C HIS A 528 15.45 -4.75 -25.85
N GLY A 529 16.37 -5.10 -24.96
CA GLY A 529 17.49 -6.00 -25.25
C GLY A 529 17.08 -7.47 -25.17
N PHE A 530 16.68 -7.92 -23.98
CA PHE A 530 16.12 -9.26 -23.76
C PHE A 530 14.69 -9.38 -24.35
N GLY A 531 13.92 -8.30 -24.32
CA GLY A 531 12.58 -8.28 -24.90
C GLY A 531 11.58 -9.11 -24.10
N ALA A 532 11.60 -8.98 -22.77
CA ALA A 532 10.68 -9.68 -21.87
C ALA A 532 9.21 -9.39 -22.24
N HIS A 533 8.37 -10.42 -22.12
CA HIS A 533 6.91 -10.27 -22.22
C HIS A 533 6.30 -9.85 -20.89
N ALA A 534 6.89 -10.27 -19.77
CA ALA A 534 6.50 -9.86 -18.43
C ALA A 534 7.72 -9.92 -17.48
N ALA A 535 7.66 -9.15 -16.40
CA ALA A 535 8.52 -9.29 -15.23
C ALA A 535 7.75 -9.91 -14.07
N VAL A 536 8.41 -10.78 -13.31
CA VAL A 536 7.95 -11.28 -12.02
C VAL A 536 8.93 -10.79 -10.97
N HIS A 537 8.47 -9.92 -10.06
CA HIS A 537 9.27 -9.53 -8.90
C HIS A 537 8.97 -10.49 -7.75
N LEU A 538 9.99 -11.13 -7.17
CA LEU A 538 9.79 -12.05 -6.04
C LEU A 538 10.10 -11.36 -4.72
N GLY A 539 9.05 -11.19 -3.91
CA GLY A 539 9.14 -10.77 -2.52
C GLY A 539 8.86 -9.30 -2.27
N LYS A 540 8.17 -9.03 -1.15
CA LYS A 540 7.99 -7.68 -0.60
C LYS A 540 9.32 -7.15 -0.03
N HIS A 541 9.84 -6.03 -0.51
CA HIS A 541 9.46 -5.34 -1.74
C HIS A 541 10.71 -4.89 -2.48
N GLY A 542 10.53 -4.58 -3.76
CA GLY A 542 11.58 -3.99 -4.57
C GLY A 542 11.76 -2.52 -4.22
N ASN A 543 12.61 -1.84 -4.99
CA ASN A 543 12.84 -0.41 -4.87
C ASN A 543 12.29 0.40 -6.07
N LEU A 544 11.72 -0.26 -7.09
CA LEU A 544 11.25 0.38 -8.34
C LEU A 544 10.05 1.27 -8.08
N GLU A 545 9.04 0.73 -7.41
CA GLU A 545 7.80 1.39 -7.03
C GLU A 545 8.00 2.50 -5.98
N TRP A 546 9.22 2.64 -5.46
CA TRP A 546 9.66 3.64 -4.48
C TRP A 546 10.63 4.67 -5.06
N LEU A 547 10.95 4.60 -6.36
CA LEU A 547 11.77 5.61 -7.02
C LEU A 547 11.09 7.00 -6.99
N PRO A 548 11.87 8.09 -7.06
CA PRO A 548 11.31 9.44 -7.05
C PRO A 548 10.33 9.69 -8.20
N GLY A 549 9.29 10.45 -7.90
CA GLY A 549 8.24 10.85 -8.84
C GLY A 549 6.90 10.99 -8.15
N LYS A 550 5.84 11.25 -8.92
CA LYS A 550 4.49 11.49 -8.40
C LYS A 550 4.00 10.34 -7.49
N THR A 551 3.13 10.66 -6.54
CA THR A 551 2.54 9.71 -5.58
C THR A 551 1.77 8.58 -6.29
N VAL A 552 0.96 8.94 -7.29
CA VAL A 552 0.20 8.05 -8.18
C VAL A 552 -0.08 8.79 -9.50
N GLY A 553 -0.42 8.04 -10.55
CA GLY A 553 -0.69 8.63 -11.86
C GLY A 553 0.60 9.13 -12.53
N MET A 554 1.55 8.21 -12.67
CA MET A 554 2.93 8.48 -13.10
C MET A 554 3.02 9.29 -14.40
N SER A 555 3.95 10.24 -14.43
CA SER A 555 4.35 10.96 -15.65
C SER A 555 5.52 10.27 -16.35
N ALA A 556 5.84 10.69 -17.58
CA ALA A 556 7.01 10.22 -18.30
C ALA A 556 8.35 10.54 -17.61
N ALA A 557 8.36 11.56 -16.73
CA ALA A 557 9.53 11.98 -15.98
C ALA A 557 9.69 11.22 -14.64
N CYS A 558 8.74 10.37 -14.27
CA CYS A 558 8.83 9.59 -13.05
C CYS A 558 9.78 8.41 -13.22
N GLY A 559 10.65 8.17 -12.22
CA GLY A 559 11.60 7.04 -12.24
C GLY A 559 10.96 5.67 -12.52
N PRO A 560 9.84 5.31 -11.86
CA PRO A 560 9.16 4.02 -12.12
C PRO A 560 8.67 3.87 -13.57
N ASP A 561 8.10 4.94 -14.17
CA ASP A 561 7.58 4.92 -15.55
C ASP A 561 8.71 4.77 -16.58
N ALA A 562 9.82 5.48 -16.38
CA ALA A 562 10.97 5.41 -17.26
C ALA A 562 11.64 4.02 -17.25
N ALA A 563 11.77 3.41 -16.07
CA ALA A 563 12.35 2.09 -15.91
C ALA A 563 11.44 0.99 -16.46
N LEU A 564 10.24 0.83 -15.88
CA LEU A 564 9.34 -0.31 -16.16
C LEU A 564 8.59 -0.17 -17.50
N GLY A 565 8.22 1.05 -17.84
CA GLY A 565 7.48 1.38 -19.04
C GLY A 565 6.20 0.58 -19.23
N ASP A 566 6.11 -0.16 -20.34
CA ASP A 566 4.95 -0.93 -20.77
C ASP A 566 5.04 -2.42 -20.39
N LEU A 567 6.05 -2.82 -19.62
CA LEU A 567 6.24 -4.22 -19.22
C LEU A 567 5.20 -4.63 -18.16
N PRO A 568 4.37 -5.66 -18.41
CA PRO A 568 3.52 -6.25 -17.38
C PRO A 568 4.35 -6.71 -16.17
N LEU A 569 3.97 -6.25 -14.99
CA LEU A 569 4.60 -6.61 -13.72
C LEU A 569 3.67 -7.50 -12.92
N ILE A 570 4.10 -8.73 -12.66
CA ILE A 570 3.38 -9.68 -11.82
C ILE A 570 4.16 -9.81 -10.52
N TYR A 571 3.46 -9.74 -9.39
CA TYR A 571 4.14 -9.55 -8.11
C TYR A 571 3.55 -10.43 -7.01
N PRO A 572 4.17 -11.59 -6.72
CA PRO A 572 3.95 -12.32 -5.47
C PRO A 572 4.19 -11.43 -4.25
N PHE A 573 3.16 -11.22 -3.44
CA PHE A 573 3.18 -10.24 -2.35
C PHE A 573 2.53 -10.77 -1.08
N LEU A 574 3.03 -10.40 0.09
CA LEU A 574 2.50 -10.90 1.37
C LEU A 574 1.10 -10.33 1.66
N VAL A 575 0.11 -11.19 1.97
CA VAL A 575 -1.31 -10.81 2.14
C VAL A 575 -1.56 -9.81 3.26
N ASN A 576 -0.75 -9.83 4.33
CA ASN A 576 -0.90 -8.91 5.46
C ASN A 576 -0.08 -7.62 5.28
N ASP A 577 0.53 -7.35 4.12
CA ASP A 577 1.30 -6.12 3.86
C ASP A 577 0.63 -5.26 2.77
N PRO A 578 -0.58 -4.76 3.05
CA PRO A 578 -1.41 -4.10 2.06
C PRO A 578 -0.85 -2.78 1.55
N GLY A 579 -0.13 -2.04 2.40
CA GLY A 579 0.35 -0.71 2.04
C GLY A 579 1.38 -0.77 0.92
N GLU A 580 2.41 -1.57 1.13
CA GLU A 580 3.53 -1.72 0.20
C GLU A 580 3.07 -2.37 -1.12
N GLY A 581 2.19 -3.38 -1.06
CA GLY A 581 1.63 -3.97 -2.29
C GLY A 581 0.75 -2.98 -3.06
N THR A 582 -0.02 -2.14 -2.35
CA THR A 582 -0.79 -1.06 -2.98
C THR A 582 0.13 -0.04 -3.67
N GLN A 583 1.31 0.26 -3.11
CA GLN A 583 2.27 1.13 -3.77
C GLN A 583 2.75 0.56 -5.11
N ALA A 584 3.06 -0.74 -5.16
CA ALA A 584 3.41 -1.42 -6.40
C ALA A 584 2.26 -1.39 -7.43
N LYS A 585 1.01 -1.59 -7.00
CA LYS A 585 -0.18 -1.48 -7.89
C LYS A 585 -0.30 -0.09 -8.51
N ARG A 586 -0.07 0.98 -7.72
CA ARG A 586 -0.35 2.37 -8.10
C ARG A 586 0.79 3.07 -8.82
N ARG A 587 2.06 2.70 -8.55
CA ARG A 587 3.25 3.33 -9.11
C ARG A 587 3.98 2.49 -10.15
N ALA A 588 3.66 1.20 -10.25
CA ALA A 588 4.32 0.26 -11.16
C ALA A 588 3.34 -0.69 -11.88
N HIS A 589 2.04 -0.36 -11.94
CA HIS A 589 0.97 -1.13 -12.61
C HIS A 589 1.02 -2.64 -12.33
N ALA A 590 1.38 -2.99 -11.08
CA ALA A 590 1.57 -4.37 -10.67
C ALA A 590 0.24 -5.14 -10.60
N THR A 591 0.25 -6.35 -11.13
CA THR A 591 -0.77 -7.37 -10.85
C THR A 591 -0.26 -8.22 -9.69
N LEU A 592 -0.79 -7.98 -8.48
CA LEU A 592 -0.38 -8.77 -7.32
C LEU A 592 -0.94 -10.19 -7.42
N VAL A 593 -0.18 -11.13 -6.89
CA VAL A 593 -0.66 -12.48 -6.55
C VAL A 593 -0.29 -12.68 -5.09
N ASP A 594 -1.22 -12.41 -4.20
CA ASP A 594 -0.91 -12.45 -2.79
C ASP A 594 -0.54 -13.86 -2.32
N HIS A 595 0.30 -13.94 -1.29
CA HIS A 595 0.73 -15.20 -0.71
C HIS A 595 0.51 -15.22 0.80
N LEU A 596 0.43 -16.44 1.34
CA LEU A 596 0.18 -16.67 2.75
C LEU A 596 1.30 -16.11 3.63
N ILE A 597 0.92 -15.81 4.87
CA ILE A 597 1.85 -15.52 5.97
C ILE A 597 2.74 -16.74 6.27
N PRO A 598 3.92 -16.57 6.91
CA PRO A 598 4.71 -17.71 7.35
C PRO A 598 3.91 -18.60 8.31
N PRO A 599 4.29 -19.89 8.45
CA PRO A 599 3.71 -20.75 9.49
C PRO A 599 3.95 -20.11 10.86
N MET A 600 2.91 -20.08 11.70
CA MET A 600 2.93 -19.46 13.02
C MET A 600 2.79 -20.53 14.09
N ALA A 601 3.51 -20.37 15.20
CA ALA A 601 3.37 -21.23 16.37
C ALA A 601 3.55 -20.43 17.66
N ARG A 602 3.15 -21.04 18.78
CA ARG A 602 3.41 -20.50 20.12
C ARG A 602 4.92 -20.52 20.43
N ALA A 603 5.42 -19.46 21.05
CA ALA A 603 6.85 -19.30 21.35
C ALA A 603 7.39 -20.36 22.33
N GLU A 604 6.56 -20.76 23.30
CA GLU A 604 6.90 -21.69 24.40
C GLU A 604 8.01 -21.19 25.33
N SER A 605 8.22 -21.88 26.45
CA SER A 605 9.31 -21.62 27.39
C SER A 605 10.53 -22.52 27.11
N TYR A 606 11.74 -22.00 27.37
CA TYR A 606 13.00 -22.74 27.20
C TYR A 606 14.04 -22.32 28.23
N GLY A 607 15.12 -23.10 28.38
CA GLY A 607 16.27 -22.77 29.23
C GLY A 607 15.87 -22.32 30.64
N ASP A 608 16.41 -21.18 31.08
CA ASP A 608 16.11 -20.62 32.39
C ASP A 608 14.70 -20.05 32.53
N ILE A 609 14.00 -19.71 31.43
CA ILE A 609 12.59 -19.28 31.45
C ILE A 609 11.70 -20.45 31.89
N ALA A 610 11.93 -21.64 31.32
CA ALA A 610 11.23 -22.86 31.73
C ALA A 610 11.59 -23.30 33.17
N ARG A 611 12.82 -23.04 33.63
CA ARG A 611 13.21 -23.28 35.02
C ARG A 611 12.53 -22.31 35.98
N LEU A 612 12.38 -21.04 35.61
CA LEU A 612 11.66 -20.05 36.41
C LEU A 612 10.19 -20.45 36.55
N GLU A 613 9.57 -20.90 35.46
CA GLU A 613 8.20 -21.44 35.47
C GLU A 613 8.02 -22.54 36.52
N GLN A 614 8.94 -23.51 36.56
CA GLN A 614 8.92 -24.60 37.57
C GLN A 614 9.06 -24.08 39.01
N LEU A 615 9.88 -23.05 39.23
CA LEU A 615 10.06 -22.46 40.55
C LEU A 615 8.82 -21.67 41.00
N LEU A 616 8.07 -21.06 40.09
CA LEU A 616 6.80 -20.41 40.40
C LEU A 616 5.73 -21.44 40.81
N ASP A 617 5.65 -22.57 40.10
CA ASP A 617 4.76 -23.68 40.48
C ASP A 617 5.13 -24.27 41.86
N GLU A 618 6.43 -24.40 42.14
CA GLU A 618 6.91 -24.83 43.46
C GLU A 618 6.58 -23.80 44.54
N HIS A 619 6.75 -22.50 44.25
CA HIS A 619 6.36 -21.41 45.17
C HIS A 619 4.88 -21.47 45.51
N ALA A 620 3.98 -21.61 44.53
CA ALA A 620 2.55 -21.72 44.76
C ALA A 620 2.19 -22.93 45.66
N ASN A 621 2.83 -24.07 45.42
CA ASN A 621 2.66 -25.27 46.26
C ASN A 621 3.16 -25.05 47.69
N ILE A 622 4.32 -24.42 47.87
CA ILE A 622 4.88 -24.09 49.19
C ILE A 622 4.01 -23.07 49.92
N ALA A 623 3.49 -22.05 49.23
CA ALA A 623 2.59 -21.06 49.79
C ALA A 623 1.33 -21.70 50.39
N ALA A 624 0.79 -22.74 49.73
CA ALA A 624 -0.40 -23.45 50.19
C ALA A 624 -0.11 -24.50 51.29
N LEU A 625 1.03 -25.20 51.23
CA LEU A 625 1.29 -26.40 52.03
C LEU A 625 2.30 -26.20 53.17
N ASP A 626 3.30 -25.33 53.00
CA ASP A 626 4.38 -25.11 53.99
C ASP A 626 4.95 -23.68 53.93
N PRO A 627 4.18 -22.66 54.38
CA PRO A 627 4.57 -21.25 54.26
C PRO A 627 5.91 -20.91 54.92
N GLY A 628 6.35 -21.69 55.90
CA GLY A 628 7.65 -21.52 56.58
C GLY A 628 8.86 -21.66 55.65
N LYS A 629 8.68 -22.27 54.47
CA LYS A 629 9.72 -22.43 53.45
C LYS A 629 9.72 -21.34 52.36
N LEU A 630 8.74 -20.43 52.36
CA LEU A 630 8.65 -19.36 51.36
C LEU A 630 9.95 -18.55 51.19
N PRO A 631 10.68 -18.15 52.25
CA PRO A 631 11.92 -17.40 52.09
C PRO A 631 12.98 -18.14 51.24
N ALA A 632 13.04 -19.48 51.34
CA ALA A 632 14.02 -20.27 50.60
C ALA A 632 13.70 -20.36 49.11
N ILE A 633 12.43 -20.53 48.73
CA ILE A 633 12.03 -20.56 47.31
C ILE A 633 12.11 -19.16 46.68
N ARG A 634 11.74 -18.10 47.43
CA ARG A 634 11.92 -16.70 46.99
C ARG A 634 13.39 -16.37 46.72
N GLN A 635 14.31 -16.87 47.55
CA GLN A 635 15.74 -16.70 47.32
C GLN A 635 16.21 -17.43 46.04
N GLN A 636 15.70 -18.63 45.78
CA GLN A 636 16.02 -19.38 44.56
C GLN A 636 15.50 -18.68 43.31
N ILE A 637 14.24 -18.22 43.32
CA ILE A 637 13.64 -17.45 42.23
C ILE A 637 14.47 -16.20 41.93
N TRP A 638 14.77 -15.39 42.96
CA TRP A 638 15.58 -14.18 42.77
C TRP A 638 16.98 -14.48 42.24
N THR A 639 17.62 -15.54 42.74
CA THR A 639 18.95 -15.96 42.28
C THR A 639 18.93 -16.33 40.81
N LEU A 640 17.90 -17.08 40.36
CA LEU A 640 17.73 -17.44 38.96
C LEU A 640 17.47 -16.21 38.09
N MET A 641 16.55 -15.33 38.50
CA MET A 641 16.22 -14.12 37.74
C MET A 641 17.45 -13.24 37.53
N ARG A 642 18.25 -13.01 38.57
CA ARG A 642 19.51 -12.24 38.48
C ARG A 642 20.58 -12.92 37.63
N ALA A 643 20.66 -14.25 37.67
CA ALA A 643 21.62 -15.00 36.86
C ALA A 643 21.24 -14.95 35.36
N ALA A 644 19.94 -15.06 35.04
CA ALA A 644 19.41 -15.06 33.69
C ALA A 644 19.07 -13.65 33.15
N LYS A 645 19.42 -12.60 33.90
CA LYS A 645 19.20 -11.18 33.58
C LYS A 645 17.72 -10.77 33.44
N MET A 646 16.79 -11.56 34.00
CA MET A 646 15.35 -11.28 33.97
C MET A 646 14.95 -10.09 34.84
N ASP A 647 15.83 -9.67 35.75
CA ASP A 647 15.70 -8.41 36.47
C ASP A 647 15.71 -7.20 35.51
N HIS A 648 16.42 -7.28 34.37
CA HIS A 648 16.37 -6.25 33.34
C HIS A 648 15.02 -6.22 32.62
N ASP A 649 14.51 -7.38 32.20
CA ASP A 649 13.22 -7.53 31.53
C ASP A 649 12.05 -6.95 32.33
N LEU A 650 12.08 -7.15 33.66
CA LEU A 650 11.02 -6.77 34.58
C LEU A 650 11.26 -5.41 35.25
N GLY A 651 12.32 -4.69 34.87
CA GLY A 651 12.65 -3.38 35.45
C GLY A 651 12.99 -3.41 36.95
N LEU A 652 13.52 -4.51 37.46
CA LEU A 652 13.78 -4.73 38.89
C LEU A 652 15.22 -4.35 39.26
N ALA A 653 15.44 -3.10 39.68
CA ALA A 653 16.75 -2.61 40.11
C ALA A 653 17.28 -3.30 41.39
N GLU A 654 16.38 -3.59 42.34
CA GLU A 654 16.71 -4.20 43.62
C GLU A 654 15.74 -5.34 43.95
N ARG A 655 16.13 -6.21 44.89
CA ARG A 655 15.26 -7.28 45.38
C ARG A 655 14.11 -6.66 46.19
N PRO A 656 12.84 -6.96 45.89
CA PRO A 656 11.71 -6.54 46.72
C PRO A 656 11.83 -7.05 48.16
N GLU A 657 11.19 -6.35 49.10
CA GLU A 657 11.05 -6.83 50.48
C GLU A 657 10.22 -8.12 50.53
N ASP A 658 10.42 -8.96 51.55
CA ASP A 658 9.79 -10.29 51.61
C ASP A 658 8.24 -10.24 51.66
N ASP A 659 7.65 -9.12 52.08
CA ASP A 659 6.20 -8.89 52.12
C ASP A 659 5.62 -8.42 50.77
N SER A 660 6.43 -7.81 49.91
CA SER A 660 6.09 -7.37 48.55
C SER A 660 6.60 -8.31 47.46
N PHE A 661 7.38 -9.34 47.83
CA PHE A 661 7.95 -10.29 46.87
C PHE A 661 6.88 -11.08 46.12
N ASP A 662 5.80 -11.49 46.79
CA ASP A 662 4.74 -12.27 46.15
C ASP A 662 3.92 -11.41 45.15
N ASP A 663 3.76 -10.10 45.41
CA ASP A 663 3.15 -9.17 44.45
C ASP A 663 4.02 -9.01 43.20
N MET A 664 5.36 -8.96 43.37
CA MET A 664 6.30 -8.98 42.25
C MET A 664 6.18 -10.27 41.44
N LEU A 665 5.97 -11.43 42.08
CA LEU A 665 5.79 -12.70 41.37
C LEU A 665 4.53 -12.72 40.49
N LEU A 666 3.48 -11.96 40.83
CA LEU A 666 2.31 -11.80 39.94
C LEU A 666 2.70 -11.09 38.64
N HIS A 667 3.56 -10.08 38.72
CA HIS A 667 4.10 -9.42 37.53
C HIS A 667 4.98 -10.37 36.71
N VAL A 668 5.82 -11.18 37.37
CA VAL A 668 6.64 -12.21 36.70
C VAL A 668 5.78 -13.25 36.00
N ASP A 669 4.71 -13.72 36.64
CA ASP A 669 3.81 -14.73 36.06
C ASP A 669 3.11 -14.20 34.81
N GLY A 670 2.63 -12.94 34.85
CA GLY A 670 2.06 -12.26 33.68
C GLY A 670 3.06 -12.12 32.53
N TRP A 671 4.29 -11.66 32.81
CA TRP A 671 5.35 -11.55 31.81
C TRP A 671 5.72 -12.90 31.18
N LEU A 672 5.91 -13.94 32.01
CA LEU A 672 6.18 -15.31 31.55
C LEU A 672 5.07 -15.83 30.66
N CYS A 673 3.82 -15.63 31.06
CA CYS A 673 2.66 -16.03 30.29
C CYS A 673 2.68 -15.34 28.91
N GLU A 674 2.96 -14.03 28.85
CA GLU A 674 2.99 -13.30 27.59
C GLU A 674 4.11 -13.73 26.63
N ILE A 675 5.34 -13.95 27.11
CA ILE A 675 6.45 -14.38 26.25
C ILE A 675 6.30 -15.83 25.81
N LYS A 676 5.70 -16.68 26.64
CA LYS A 676 5.43 -18.08 26.31
C LYS A 676 4.30 -18.20 25.29
N ASP A 677 3.23 -17.43 25.49
CA ASP A 677 2.00 -17.57 24.71
C ASP A 677 2.01 -16.81 23.38
N VAL A 678 2.90 -15.83 23.19
CA VAL A 678 2.95 -15.05 21.94
C VAL A 678 3.17 -15.94 20.71
N GLN A 679 2.50 -15.60 19.62
CA GLN A 679 2.70 -16.25 18.33
C GLN A 679 3.93 -15.67 17.65
N ILE A 680 4.82 -16.55 17.20
CA ILE A 680 6.01 -16.23 16.42
C ILE A 680 6.00 -17.07 15.14
N ARG A 681 6.77 -16.66 14.13
CA ARG A 681 6.97 -17.49 12.94
C ARG A 681 7.76 -18.75 13.27
N ASP A 682 7.26 -19.91 12.82
CA ASP A 682 7.95 -21.21 12.89
C ASP A 682 8.41 -21.65 11.50
N GLY A 683 8.97 -20.71 10.74
CA GLY A 683 9.51 -20.94 9.41
C GLY A 683 9.22 -19.77 8.48
N LEU A 684 9.38 -20.01 7.19
CA LEU A 684 9.05 -19.09 6.11
C LEU A 684 8.05 -19.74 5.16
N HIS A 685 7.20 -18.92 4.54
CA HIS A 685 6.29 -19.39 3.51
C HIS A 685 7.05 -19.79 2.24
N ILE A 686 6.58 -20.81 1.54
CA ILE A 686 7.05 -21.16 0.19
C ILE A 686 5.85 -21.01 -0.74
N LEU A 687 6.00 -20.21 -1.81
CA LEU A 687 4.91 -19.89 -2.73
C LEU A 687 4.23 -21.17 -3.26
N GLY A 688 2.91 -21.26 -3.14
CA GLY A 688 2.13 -22.44 -3.54
C GLY A 688 2.15 -23.62 -2.58
N ALA A 689 2.90 -23.55 -1.47
CA ALA A 689 2.95 -24.60 -0.46
C ALA A 689 1.95 -24.32 0.67
N ALA A 690 0.77 -24.94 0.60
CA ALA A 690 -0.18 -24.88 1.71
C ALA A 690 0.40 -25.57 2.98
N PRO A 691 0.22 -24.99 4.18
CA PRO A 691 0.59 -25.64 5.43
C PRO A 691 -0.08 -27.02 5.57
N ALA A 692 0.65 -27.99 6.13
CA ALA A 692 0.15 -29.34 6.35
C ALA A 692 0.63 -29.90 7.70
N GLY A 693 -0.11 -30.86 8.26
CA GLY A 693 0.25 -31.54 9.49
C GLY A 693 0.32 -30.58 10.68
N GLU A 694 1.43 -30.59 11.42
CA GLU A 694 1.58 -29.75 12.62
C GLU A 694 1.58 -28.25 12.30
N ALA A 695 2.17 -27.83 11.18
CA ALA A 695 2.17 -26.41 10.77
C ALA A 695 0.76 -25.91 10.41
N GLU A 696 -0.09 -26.76 9.81
CA GLU A 696 -1.51 -26.44 9.57
C GLU A 696 -2.26 -26.31 10.90
N LEU A 697 -2.04 -27.25 11.82
CA LEU A 697 -2.67 -27.24 13.14
C LEU A 697 -2.31 -25.98 13.93
N ASP A 698 -1.02 -25.63 13.99
CA ASP A 698 -0.52 -24.47 14.71
C ASP A 698 -1.06 -23.16 14.11
N LEU A 699 -1.09 -23.05 12.78
CA LEU A 699 -1.63 -21.89 12.10
C LEU A 699 -3.14 -21.74 12.31
N VAL A 700 -3.92 -22.83 12.20
CA VAL A 700 -5.37 -22.80 12.48
C VAL A 700 -5.63 -22.43 13.93
N LEU A 701 -4.82 -22.92 14.87
CA LEU A 701 -4.91 -22.55 16.28
C LEU A 701 -4.63 -21.04 16.47
N ALA A 702 -3.58 -20.52 15.86
CA ALA A 702 -3.22 -19.11 15.91
C ALA A 702 -4.35 -18.21 15.38
N ILE A 703 -4.94 -18.58 14.24
CA ILE A 703 -6.07 -17.87 13.62
C ILE A 703 -7.30 -17.86 14.54
N LEU A 704 -7.66 -19.03 15.10
CA LEU A 704 -8.87 -19.19 15.93
C LEU A 704 -8.71 -18.62 17.34
N ARG A 705 -7.52 -18.14 17.72
CA ARG A 705 -7.30 -17.47 19.00
C ARG A 705 -7.99 -16.11 19.07
N ALA A 706 -8.03 -15.37 17.96
CA ALA A 706 -8.67 -14.07 17.88
C ALA A 706 -10.20 -14.17 17.86
N ARG A 707 -10.89 -13.09 18.28
CA ARG A 707 -12.31 -12.91 17.96
C ARG A 707 -12.47 -12.73 16.47
N GLN A 708 -13.42 -13.46 15.87
CA GLN A 708 -13.65 -13.44 14.44
C GLN A 708 -14.67 -12.36 14.09
N LEU A 709 -14.26 -11.44 13.20
CA LEU A 709 -15.17 -10.53 12.52
C LEU A 709 -15.37 -11.09 11.11
N PHE A 710 -16.50 -11.72 10.86
CA PHE A 710 -16.77 -12.37 9.58
C PHE A 710 -18.06 -11.85 8.94
N ALA A 711 -17.98 -11.49 7.66
CA ALA A 711 -19.07 -10.89 6.89
C ALA A 711 -19.69 -9.63 7.51
N GLY A 712 -19.00 -8.95 8.45
CA GLY A 712 -19.52 -7.79 9.18
C GLY A 712 -20.75 -8.03 10.06
N GLU A 713 -21.17 -9.29 10.23
CA GLU A 713 -22.40 -9.68 10.97
C GLU A 713 -22.15 -10.83 11.95
N GLN A 714 -21.25 -11.76 11.62
CA GLN A 714 -20.92 -12.88 12.49
C GLN A 714 -19.76 -12.51 13.42
N HIS A 715 -20.06 -12.49 14.71
CA HIS A 715 -19.09 -12.32 15.78
C HIS A 715 -18.93 -13.66 16.50
N LEU A 716 -17.85 -14.37 16.20
CA LEU A 716 -17.48 -15.58 16.95
C LEU A 716 -16.39 -15.22 17.96
N PRO A 717 -16.48 -15.69 19.21
CA PRO A 717 -15.37 -15.54 20.15
C PRO A 717 -14.16 -16.36 19.68
N GLY A 718 -12.98 -16.07 20.25
CA GLY A 718 -11.82 -16.94 20.05
C GLY A 718 -12.04 -18.32 20.68
N LEU A 719 -11.34 -19.34 20.18
CA LEU A 719 -11.47 -20.73 20.66
C LEU A 719 -11.19 -20.85 22.17
N ARG A 720 -10.18 -20.14 22.68
CA ARG A 720 -9.88 -20.12 24.12
C ARG A 720 -10.91 -19.33 24.92
N GLN A 721 -11.52 -18.31 24.33
CA GLN A 721 -12.65 -17.60 24.95
C GLN A 721 -13.86 -18.52 25.12
N ALA A 722 -14.20 -19.32 24.10
CA ALA A 722 -15.26 -20.32 24.21
C ALA A 722 -14.92 -21.43 25.23
N LEU A 723 -13.63 -21.68 25.50
CA LEU A 723 -13.17 -22.60 26.54
C LEU A 723 -13.13 -21.98 27.95
N GLY A 724 -13.47 -20.69 28.09
CA GLY A 724 -13.63 -19.99 29.37
C GLY A 724 -12.56 -18.94 29.69
N LEU A 725 -11.59 -18.70 28.80
CA LEU A 725 -10.53 -17.71 29.02
C LEU A 725 -11.00 -16.28 28.70
N ALA A 726 -10.70 -15.30 29.54
CA ALA A 726 -11.14 -13.90 29.30
C ALA A 726 -10.47 -13.27 28.07
N GLU A 727 -9.17 -13.56 27.88
CA GLU A 727 -8.37 -13.04 26.75
C GLU A 727 -8.31 -11.50 26.71
N ASP A 728 -8.32 -10.86 27.87
CA ASP A 728 -8.13 -9.41 28.08
C ASP A 728 -6.78 -9.10 28.77
N GLY A 729 -5.95 -10.13 29.01
CA GLY A 729 -4.68 -10.03 29.73
C GLY A 729 -4.76 -10.26 31.24
N SER A 730 -5.96 -10.54 31.80
CA SER A 730 -6.14 -10.72 33.25
C SER A 730 -6.02 -12.16 33.76
N ALA A 731 -6.04 -13.15 32.85
CA ALA A 731 -6.01 -14.57 33.22
C ALA A 731 -4.62 -15.01 33.73
N ASP A 732 -4.59 -15.94 34.68
CA ASP A 732 -3.33 -16.47 35.19
C ASP A 732 -2.65 -17.43 34.19
N ARG A 733 -1.34 -17.67 34.36
CA ARG A 733 -0.56 -18.50 33.43
C ARG A 733 -1.09 -19.93 33.33
N ALA A 734 -1.52 -20.53 34.44
CA ALA A 734 -1.93 -21.93 34.48
C ALA A 734 -3.27 -22.13 33.74
N GLU A 735 -4.19 -21.18 33.87
CA GLU A 735 -5.45 -21.14 33.13
C GLU A 735 -5.21 -20.99 31.62
N VAL A 736 -4.29 -20.12 31.21
CA VAL A 736 -3.92 -19.93 29.80
C VAL A 736 -3.35 -21.22 29.21
N ASP A 737 -2.42 -21.88 29.89
CA ASP A 737 -1.84 -23.14 29.41
C ASP A 737 -2.86 -24.28 29.32
N ALA A 738 -3.76 -24.39 30.31
CA ALA A 738 -4.82 -25.39 30.29
C ALA A 738 -5.80 -25.17 29.13
N ALA A 739 -6.17 -23.91 28.87
CA ALA A 739 -7.03 -23.54 27.74
C ALA A 739 -6.35 -23.82 26.39
N GLU A 740 -5.07 -23.48 26.25
CA GLU A 740 -4.28 -23.75 25.04
C GLU A 740 -4.17 -25.24 24.74
N GLN A 741 -3.83 -26.07 25.74
CA GLN A 741 -3.72 -27.51 25.57
C GLN A 741 -5.05 -28.13 25.15
N ARG A 742 -6.16 -27.67 25.73
CA ARG A 742 -7.50 -28.14 25.36
C ARG A 742 -7.90 -27.69 23.96
N ALA A 743 -7.61 -26.44 23.58
CA ALA A 743 -7.83 -25.94 22.23
C ALA A 743 -7.04 -26.76 21.19
N ARG A 744 -5.75 -27.02 21.44
CA ARG A 744 -4.89 -27.86 20.60
C ARG A 744 -5.46 -29.28 20.46
N ALA A 745 -5.88 -29.90 21.56
CA ALA A 745 -6.44 -31.25 21.54
C ALA A 745 -7.72 -31.35 20.70
N LEU A 746 -8.61 -30.36 20.80
CA LEU A 746 -9.84 -30.30 20.01
C LEU A 746 -9.55 -30.14 18.51
N LEU A 747 -8.66 -29.21 18.15
CA LEU A 747 -8.29 -29.00 16.75
C LEU A 747 -7.52 -30.17 16.16
N ALA A 748 -6.62 -30.80 16.91
CA ALA A 748 -5.94 -32.02 16.49
C ALA A 748 -6.94 -33.17 16.27
N GLY A 749 -7.95 -33.29 17.14
CA GLY A 749 -9.06 -34.22 16.97
C GLY A 749 -9.84 -33.96 15.69
N LEU A 750 -10.14 -32.69 15.38
CA LEU A 750 -10.83 -32.30 14.15
C LEU A 750 -9.98 -32.54 12.90
N GLN A 751 -8.71 -32.16 12.91
CA GLN A 751 -7.76 -32.43 11.82
C GLN A 751 -7.65 -33.93 11.53
N ALA A 752 -7.63 -34.78 12.57
CA ALA A 752 -7.59 -36.24 12.41
C ALA A 752 -8.82 -36.83 11.72
N THR A 753 -9.95 -36.10 11.68
CA THR A 753 -11.13 -36.47 10.89
C THR A 753 -11.07 -35.99 9.43
N GLY A 754 -10.01 -35.27 9.05
CA GLY A 754 -9.93 -34.58 7.76
C GLY A 754 -10.70 -33.26 7.75
N TRP A 755 -10.80 -32.58 8.89
CA TRP A 755 -11.57 -31.34 9.06
C TRP A 755 -13.07 -31.49 8.72
N ASP A 756 -13.67 -32.61 9.13
CA ASP A 756 -15.08 -32.89 8.85
C ASP A 756 -16.01 -32.15 9.83
N ALA A 757 -16.74 -31.15 9.31
CA ALA A 757 -17.67 -30.34 10.09
C ALA A 757 -18.83 -31.16 10.71
N GLU A 758 -19.22 -32.29 10.11
CA GLU A 758 -20.28 -33.16 10.64
C GLU A 758 -19.82 -33.92 11.90
N ARG A 759 -18.51 -34.09 12.07
CA ARG A 759 -17.91 -34.84 13.18
C ARG A 759 -17.53 -33.98 14.38
N VAL A 760 -17.80 -32.67 14.33
CA VAL A 760 -17.56 -31.75 15.46
C VAL A 760 -18.29 -32.17 16.73
N ALA A 761 -19.51 -32.73 16.60
CA ALA A 761 -20.29 -33.22 17.73
C ALA A 761 -19.65 -34.43 18.45
N GLU A 762 -18.66 -35.10 17.83
CA GLU A 762 -17.89 -36.17 18.48
C GLU A 762 -16.78 -35.62 19.39
N LEU A 763 -16.39 -34.34 19.22
CA LEU A 763 -15.25 -33.72 19.89
C LEU A 763 -15.65 -32.87 21.10
N THR A 764 -16.85 -32.28 21.08
CA THR A 764 -17.35 -31.43 22.16
C THR A 764 -18.89 -31.38 22.16
N ASP A 765 -19.47 -31.39 23.36
CA ASP A 765 -20.91 -31.15 23.58
C ASP A 765 -21.21 -29.66 23.84
N ASP A 766 -20.17 -28.81 23.93
CA ASP A 766 -20.32 -27.37 24.10
C ASP A 766 -20.61 -26.69 22.75
N GLU A 767 -21.80 -26.09 22.61
CA GLU A 767 -22.23 -25.46 21.35
C GLU A 767 -21.39 -24.25 20.93
N GLY A 768 -20.83 -23.50 21.89
CA GLY A 768 -19.95 -22.37 21.60
C GLY A 768 -18.63 -22.83 21.00
N VAL A 769 -18.02 -23.85 21.60
CA VAL A 769 -16.81 -24.49 21.07
C VAL A 769 -17.11 -25.18 19.73
N ALA A 770 -18.24 -25.89 19.63
CA ALA A 770 -18.65 -26.57 18.40
C ALA A 770 -18.86 -25.59 17.24
N ALA A 771 -19.41 -24.40 17.48
CA ALA A 771 -19.56 -23.37 16.46
C ALA A 771 -18.20 -22.93 15.88
N ILE A 772 -17.18 -22.75 16.72
CA ILE A 772 -15.83 -22.37 16.28
C ILE A 772 -15.14 -23.51 15.52
N LEU A 773 -15.27 -24.74 16.00
CA LEU A 773 -14.72 -25.92 15.30
C LEU A 773 -15.40 -26.13 13.92
N ARG A 774 -16.72 -25.90 13.83
CA ARG A 774 -17.43 -25.89 12.54
C ARG A 774 -16.91 -24.77 11.64
N PHE A 775 -16.75 -23.56 12.15
CA PHE A 775 -16.18 -22.43 11.39
C PHE A 775 -14.77 -22.72 10.88
N ALA A 776 -13.93 -23.38 11.69
CA ALA A 776 -12.60 -23.84 11.27
C ALA A 776 -12.69 -24.77 10.05
N ALA A 777 -13.56 -25.77 10.11
CA ALA A 777 -13.77 -26.76 9.06
C ALA A 777 -14.44 -26.20 7.79
N THR A 778 -15.34 -25.22 7.92
CA THR A 778 -16.12 -24.71 6.77
C THR A 778 -15.53 -23.48 6.11
N GLU A 779 -14.79 -22.65 6.85
CA GLU A 779 -14.25 -21.38 6.34
C GLU A 779 -12.72 -21.35 6.38
N VAL A 780 -12.10 -21.55 7.55
CA VAL A 780 -10.65 -21.34 7.71
C VAL A 780 -9.84 -22.33 6.86
N VAL A 781 -10.06 -23.62 7.04
CA VAL A 781 -9.28 -24.68 6.37
C VAL A 781 -9.50 -24.68 4.86
N PRO A 782 -10.73 -24.60 4.32
CA PRO A 782 -10.94 -24.53 2.87
C PRO A 782 -10.28 -23.30 2.22
N ARG A 783 -10.28 -22.16 2.91
CA ARG A 783 -9.60 -20.94 2.43
C ARG A 783 -8.08 -21.07 2.52
N LEU A 784 -7.54 -21.65 3.59
CA LEU A 784 -6.11 -21.98 3.69
C LEU A 784 -5.66 -22.91 2.57
N ALA A 785 -6.47 -23.91 2.20
CA ALA A 785 -6.17 -24.80 1.08
C ALA A 785 -6.01 -24.06 -0.27
N GLY A 786 -6.62 -22.88 -0.42
CA GLY A 786 -6.44 -22.00 -1.59
C GLY A 786 -5.01 -21.51 -1.81
N THR A 787 -4.16 -21.55 -0.77
CA THR A 787 -2.71 -21.27 -0.84
C THR A 787 -2.00 -22.11 -1.91
N ALA A 788 -2.48 -23.34 -2.14
CA ALA A 788 -1.92 -24.21 -3.18
C ALA A 788 -2.06 -23.65 -4.61
N ALA A 789 -2.94 -22.66 -4.82
CA ALA A 789 -3.17 -22.04 -6.11
C ALA A 789 -2.27 -20.79 -6.37
N GLU A 790 -1.42 -20.36 -5.44
CA GLU A 790 -0.61 -19.14 -5.62
C GLU A 790 0.23 -19.16 -6.89
N ILE A 791 0.98 -20.26 -7.15
CA ILE A 791 1.77 -20.41 -8.37
C ILE A 791 0.88 -20.50 -9.62
N GLU A 792 -0.23 -21.23 -9.55
CA GLU A 792 -1.22 -21.31 -10.63
C GLU A 792 -1.71 -19.90 -11.01
N GLN A 793 -1.92 -19.01 -10.04
CA GLN A 793 -2.36 -17.64 -10.28
C GLN A 793 -1.27 -16.77 -10.90
N VAL A 794 0.01 -16.99 -10.57
CA VAL A 794 1.15 -16.39 -11.30
C VAL A 794 1.15 -16.85 -12.76
N LEU A 795 0.96 -18.15 -13.02
CA LEU A 795 0.86 -18.69 -14.38
C LEU A 795 -0.33 -18.08 -15.14
N ARG A 796 -1.50 -17.98 -14.49
CA ARG A 796 -2.67 -17.31 -15.06
C ARG A 796 -2.37 -15.85 -15.42
N ALA A 797 -1.69 -15.11 -14.57
CA ALA A 797 -1.33 -13.73 -14.85
C ALA A 797 -0.38 -13.65 -16.07
N LEU A 798 0.57 -14.57 -16.15
CA LEU A 798 1.48 -14.71 -17.30
C LEU A 798 0.77 -15.13 -18.60
N GLU A 799 -0.42 -15.72 -18.52
CA GLU A 799 -1.30 -15.99 -19.67
C GLU A 799 -2.20 -14.79 -20.05
N GLY A 800 -2.07 -13.64 -19.38
CA GLY A 800 -2.96 -12.50 -19.60
C GLY A 800 -4.40 -12.78 -19.15
N ARG A 801 -4.58 -13.54 -18.06
CA ARG A 801 -5.88 -13.82 -17.43
C ARG A 801 -6.29 -12.72 -16.46
N PHE A 802 -7.58 -12.69 -16.15
CA PHE A 802 -8.07 -11.92 -15.01
C PHE A 802 -7.66 -12.61 -13.69
N ILE A 803 -7.00 -11.85 -12.81
CA ILE A 803 -6.68 -12.29 -11.44
C ILE A 803 -7.72 -11.70 -10.50
N ALA A 804 -8.43 -12.58 -9.79
CA ALA A 804 -9.47 -12.17 -8.86
C ALA A 804 -8.88 -11.32 -7.73
N ALA A 805 -9.61 -10.28 -7.35
CA ALA A 805 -9.25 -9.45 -6.21
C ALA A 805 -9.79 -10.05 -4.90
N GLY A 806 -9.29 -9.55 -3.78
CA GLY A 806 -9.74 -9.90 -2.44
C GLY A 806 -9.24 -8.88 -1.42
N PRO A 807 -9.79 -8.88 -0.19
CA PRO A 807 -9.28 -8.01 0.85
C PRO A 807 -7.91 -8.48 1.34
N SER A 808 -7.12 -7.54 1.84
CA SER A 808 -5.80 -7.76 2.44
C SER A 808 -5.81 -7.47 3.94
N GLY A 809 -4.90 -8.09 4.71
CA GLY A 809 -4.79 -7.91 6.15
C GLY A 809 -4.24 -9.14 6.87
N SER A 810 -4.13 -9.07 8.19
CA SER A 810 -3.67 -10.22 8.99
C SER A 810 -4.80 -11.22 9.24
N PRO A 811 -4.67 -12.49 8.81
CA PRO A 811 -5.64 -13.53 9.17
C PRO A 811 -5.61 -13.85 10.67
N LEU A 812 -4.55 -13.47 11.41
CA LEU A 812 -4.42 -13.65 12.85
C LEU A 812 -5.21 -12.61 13.66
N ARG A 813 -5.71 -11.55 13.02
CA ARG A 813 -6.51 -10.49 13.66
C ARG A 813 -8.01 -10.72 13.52
N GLY A 814 -8.42 -11.97 13.28
CA GLY A 814 -9.83 -12.36 13.12
C GLY A 814 -10.45 -11.97 11.78
N LEU A 815 -9.62 -11.77 10.74
CA LEU A 815 -10.02 -11.29 9.41
C LEU A 815 -9.92 -12.42 8.37
N ILE A 816 -10.76 -13.45 8.48
CA ILE A 816 -10.62 -14.69 7.68
C ILE A 816 -10.85 -14.49 6.18
N ASN A 817 -11.63 -13.48 5.77
CA ASN A 817 -11.92 -13.22 4.36
C ASN A 817 -10.70 -12.73 3.54
N VAL A 818 -9.57 -12.41 4.19
CA VAL A 818 -8.27 -12.21 3.53
C VAL A 818 -7.69 -13.52 2.96
N LEU A 819 -8.29 -14.67 3.31
CA LEU A 819 -8.04 -15.96 2.68
C LEU A 819 -9.22 -16.33 1.72
N PRO A 820 -8.98 -17.07 0.64
CA PRO A 820 -7.71 -17.67 0.23
C PRO A 820 -6.70 -16.66 -0.32
N THR A 821 -5.42 -17.03 -0.40
CA THR A 821 -4.40 -16.27 -1.12
C THR A 821 -4.39 -16.64 -2.61
N GLY A 822 -3.45 -16.07 -3.39
CA GLY A 822 -3.43 -16.14 -4.85
C GLY A 822 -4.28 -15.06 -5.54
N ARG A 823 -4.55 -13.94 -4.86
CA ARG A 823 -5.43 -12.87 -5.33
C ARG A 823 -4.69 -11.55 -5.56
N ASN A 824 -5.24 -10.71 -6.44
CA ASN A 824 -4.75 -9.35 -6.66
C ASN A 824 -5.41 -8.40 -5.66
N PHE A 825 -4.98 -8.44 -4.39
CA PHE A 825 -5.72 -7.81 -3.31
C PHE A 825 -5.99 -6.30 -3.51
N TYR A 826 -7.01 -5.81 -2.84
CA TYR A 826 -7.30 -4.40 -2.61
C TYR A 826 -7.19 -4.10 -1.11
N SER A 827 -7.14 -2.82 -0.75
CA SER A 827 -7.03 -2.37 0.64
C SER A 827 -8.38 -1.93 1.23
N VAL A 828 -8.62 -0.63 1.39
CA VAL A 828 -9.80 -0.06 2.07
C VAL A 828 -10.35 1.15 1.32
N ASP A 829 -11.59 1.56 1.60
CA ASP A 829 -12.07 2.89 1.20
C ASP A 829 -11.35 3.94 2.07
N PRO A 830 -10.44 4.77 1.50
CA PRO A 830 -9.66 5.72 2.30
C PRO A 830 -10.51 6.83 2.94
N LYS A 831 -11.79 6.97 2.55
CA LYS A 831 -12.73 7.91 3.18
C LYS A 831 -13.52 7.31 4.34
N ALA A 832 -13.36 6.01 4.61
CA ALA A 832 -14.05 5.28 5.67
C ALA A 832 -13.14 4.93 6.86
N VAL A 833 -11.96 5.57 6.94
CA VAL A 833 -11.01 5.43 8.05
C VAL A 833 -10.93 6.73 8.88
N PRO A 834 -10.91 6.66 10.23
CA PRO A 834 -11.03 5.46 11.04
C PRO A 834 -12.46 4.88 11.00
N SER A 835 -12.58 3.55 11.07
CA SER A 835 -13.88 2.90 11.29
C SER A 835 -14.36 3.09 12.75
N ARG A 836 -15.62 2.74 13.05
CA ARG A 836 -16.12 2.78 14.44
C ARG A 836 -15.38 1.81 15.37
N LEU A 837 -15.01 0.63 14.89
CA LEU A 837 -14.22 -0.33 15.67
C LEU A 837 -12.79 0.19 15.91
N ALA A 838 -12.18 0.77 14.87
CA ALA A 838 -10.87 1.39 14.99
C ALA A 838 -10.88 2.58 15.96
N TRP A 839 -12.00 3.33 16.03
CA TRP A 839 -12.18 4.37 17.04
C TRP A 839 -12.16 3.82 18.46
N GLU A 840 -12.86 2.72 18.73
CA GLU A 840 -12.83 2.08 20.07
C GLU A 840 -11.43 1.61 20.44
N THR A 841 -10.71 0.96 19.51
CA THR A 841 -9.32 0.53 19.74
C THR A 841 -8.37 1.72 19.91
N GLY A 842 -8.47 2.76 19.09
CA GLY A 842 -7.63 3.95 19.21
C GLY A 842 -7.85 4.73 20.52
N VAL A 843 -9.08 4.76 21.04
CA VAL A 843 -9.36 5.31 22.37
C VAL A 843 -8.67 4.47 23.45
N ALA A 844 -8.81 3.14 23.40
CA ALA A 844 -8.15 2.25 24.36
C ALA A 844 -6.61 2.37 24.32
N MET A 845 -6.03 2.59 23.14
CA MET A 845 -4.60 2.84 22.98
C MET A 845 -4.17 4.16 23.61
N ALA A 846 -4.89 5.24 23.33
CA ALA A 846 -4.63 6.55 23.93
C ALA A 846 -4.73 6.48 25.46
N ASP A 847 -5.77 5.87 26.01
CA ASP A 847 -5.96 5.74 27.45
C ASP A 847 -4.84 4.87 28.08
N SER A 848 -4.51 3.72 27.48
CA SER A 848 -3.43 2.86 27.96
C SER A 848 -2.06 3.56 27.97
N LEU A 849 -1.76 4.36 26.94
CA LEU A 849 -0.54 5.17 26.87
C LEU A 849 -0.48 6.23 27.97
N LEU A 850 -1.59 6.96 28.16
CA LEU A 850 -1.66 8.03 29.15
C LEU A 850 -1.63 7.50 30.59
N GLU A 851 -2.30 6.38 30.85
CA GLU A 851 -2.24 5.68 32.14
C GLU A 851 -0.83 5.20 32.45
N ARG A 852 -0.15 4.58 31.48
CA ARG A 852 1.26 4.15 31.63
C ARG A 852 2.17 5.33 31.96
N TYR A 853 2.10 6.41 31.19
CA TYR A 853 2.91 7.60 31.44
C TYR A 853 2.64 8.22 32.82
N ARG A 854 1.37 8.29 33.22
CA ARG A 854 0.99 8.86 34.51
C ARG A 854 1.42 7.99 35.68
N ALA A 855 1.44 6.67 35.52
CA ALA A 855 2.00 5.75 36.51
C ALA A 855 3.52 5.96 36.68
N ASP A 856 4.24 6.13 35.57
CA ASP A 856 5.70 6.30 35.55
C ASP A 856 6.14 7.70 36.06
N HIS A 857 5.36 8.75 35.78
CA HIS A 857 5.79 10.15 35.98
C HIS A 857 4.87 11.02 36.87
N GLY A 858 3.66 10.57 37.20
CA GLY A 858 2.73 11.26 38.10
C GLY A 858 1.94 12.44 37.50
N ASP A 859 2.18 12.83 36.24
CA ASP A 859 1.45 13.88 35.51
C ASP A 859 1.13 13.41 34.07
N TRP A 860 0.31 14.17 33.35
CA TRP A 860 -0.01 13.90 31.93
C TRP A 860 1.13 14.32 31.00
N PRO A 861 1.38 13.59 29.89
CA PRO A 861 2.38 13.99 28.92
C PRO A 861 1.94 15.28 28.22
N ARG A 862 2.86 16.24 28.08
CA ARG A 862 2.55 17.53 27.43
C ARG A 862 2.40 17.38 25.91
N SER A 863 3.18 16.50 25.31
CA SER A 863 3.11 16.17 23.88
C SER A 863 3.54 14.72 23.63
N VAL A 864 2.83 14.05 22.72
CA VAL A 864 3.14 12.70 22.23
C VAL A 864 3.57 12.79 20.77
N GLY A 865 4.71 12.18 20.45
CA GLY A 865 5.15 11.96 19.08
C GLY A 865 4.70 10.58 18.60
N LEU A 866 3.92 10.50 17.52
CA LEU A 866 3.42 9.22 17.00
C LEU A 866 3.81 9.05 15.53
N SER A 867 4.38 7.88 15.20
CA SER A 867 4.66 7.49 13.82
C SER A 867 3.50 6.69 13.23
N VAL A 868 2.95 7.15 12.10
CA VAL A 868 1.72 6.59 11.49
C VAL A 868 2.00 6.08 10.07
N TRP A 869 1.62 4.82 9.82
CA TRP A 869 1.90 4.12 8.56
C TRP A 869 0.63 3.79 7.78
N GLY A 870 0.72 3.83 6.44
CA GLY A 870 -0.43 3.48 5.59
C GLY A 870 -0.78 2.00 5.68
N THR A 871 0.22 1.12 5.80
CA THR A 871 0.00 -0.33 5.96
C THR A 871 -0.79 -0.64 7.26
N SER A 872 -0.46 0.04 8.36
CA SER A 872 -1.18 -0.03 9.64
C SER A 872 -2.63 0.41 9.53
N ALA A 873 -2.89 1.56 8.87
CA ALA A 873 -4.24 2.05 8.65
C ALA A 873 -5.09 1.08 7.79
N MET A 874 -4.48 0.38 6.83
CA MET A 874 -5.15 -0.62 6.00
C MET A 874 -5.46 -1.92 6.76
N ARG A 875 -4.54 -2.41 7.60
CA ARG A 875 -4.77 -3.63 8.42
C ARG A 875 -5.84 -3.43 9.48
N THR A 876 -5.91 -2.24 10.06
CA THR A 876 -6.73 -1.96 11.24
C THR A 876 -7.99 -1.16 10.94
N SER A 877 -8.12 -0.62 9.73
CA SER A 877 -9.10 0.41 9.40
C SER A 877 -8.94 1.71 10.22
N GLY A 878 -7.72 2.00 10.70
CA GLY A 878 -7.32 3.32 11.20
C GLY A 878 -7.10 3.47 12.70
N ASP A 879 -6.57 2.48 13.41
CA ASP A 879 -6.34 2.56 14.86
C ASP A 879 -5.42 3.74 15.24
N ASP A 880 -4.27 3.89 14.58
CA ASP A 880 -3.33 5.00 14.80
C ASP A 880 -4.00 6.38 14.59
N ILE A 881 -4.91 6.47 13.61
CA ILE A 881 -5.62 7.71 13.28
C ILE A 881 -6.58 8.05 14.43
N ALA A 882 -7.30 7.05 14.92
CA ALA A 882 -8.19 7.19 16.06
C ALA A 882 -7.44 7.53 17.36
N GLU A 883 -6.25 6.97 17.58
CA GLU A 883 -5.40 7.29 18.73
C GLU A 883 -5.02 8.79 18.75
N VAL A 884 -4.58 9.34 17.61
CA VAL A 884 -4.29 10.79 17.49
C VAL A 884 -5.53 11.62 17.84
N LEU A 885 -6.68 11.28 17.24
CA LEU A 885 -7.93 11.99 17.48
C LEU A 885 -8.37 11.90 18.96
N ALA A 886 -8.22 10.74 19.59
CA ALA A 886 -8.54 10.52 21.00
C ALA A 886 -7.62 11.32 21.93
N LEU A 887 -6.31 11.37 21.66
CA LEU A 887 -5.36 12.18 22.44
C LEU A 887 -5.74 13.69 22.41
N LEU A 888 -6.11 14.20 21.23
CA LEU A 888 -6.60 15.57 21.03
C LEU A 888 -7.99 15.81 21.65
N GLY A 889 -8.75 14.75 21.93
CA GLY A 889 -10.14 14.83 22.39
C GLY A 889 -11.11 15.24 21.29
N VAL A 890 -10.95 14.68 20.10
CA VAL A 890 -11.80 14.92 18.92
C VAL A 890 -12.41 13.60 18.46
N ARG A 891 -13.73 13.57 18.27
CA ARG A 891 -14.49 12.41 17.82
C ARG A 891 -14.77 12.52 16.31
N PRO A 892 -14.49 11.49 15.51
CA PRO A 892 -14.94 11.45 14.12
C PRO A 892 -16.46 11.26 14.01
N VAL A 893 -17.05 11.87 12.98
CA VAL A 893 -18.48 11.76 12.67
C VAL A 893 -18.65 10.97 11.38
N TRP A 894 -19.47 9.92 11.42
CA TRP A 894 -19.71 9.05 10.28
C TRP A 894 -21.08 9.30 9.65
N ASP A 895 -21.15 9.21 8.33
CA ASP A 895 -22.41 9.01 7.62
C ASP A 895 -22.81 7.52 7.71
N ASP A 896 -23.97 7.23 8.30
CA ASP A 896 -24.39 5.84 8.56
C ASP A 896 -24.63 5.02 7.28
N ALA A 897 -24.99 5.66 6.17
CA ALA A 897 -25.28 4.96 4.91
C ALA A 897 -24.01 4.50 4.19
N SER A 898 -23.01 5.38 4.09
CA SER A 898 -21.74 5.12 3.39
C SER A 898 -20.64 4.60 4.31
N ARG A 899 -20.79 4.75 5.64
CA ARG A 899 -19.76 4.54 6.68
C ARG A 899 -18.54 5.45 6.55
N ARG A 900 -18.60 6.48 5.70
CA ARG A 900 -17.50 7.43 5.53
C ARG A 900 -17.44 8.42 6.68
N VAL A 901 -16.24 8.85 7.03
CA VAL A 901 -16.03 9.97 7.95
C VAL A 901 -16.35 11.26 7.18
N VAL A 902 -17.26 12.06 7.73
CA VAL A 902 -17.79 13.27 7.08
C VAL A 902 -17.51 14.55 7.86
N ASP A 903 -17.28 14.45 9.17
CA ASP A 903 -17.02 15.61 10.03
C ASP A 903 -16.23 15.22 11.29
N LEU A 904 -15.88 16.22 12.11
CA LEU A 904 -15.17 16.09 13.38
C LEU A 904 -15.89 16.88 14.47
N GLU A 905 -15.98 16.32 15.68
CA GLU A 905 -16.58 16.98 16.84
C GLU A 905 -15.58 17.02 18.01
N ALA A 906 -15.32 18.19 18.57
CA ALA A 906 -14.49 18.30 19.77
C ALA A 906 -15.26 17.79 21.00
N ILE A 907 -14.73 16.75 21.66
CA ILE A 907 -15.25 16.22 22.92
C ILE A 907 -15.06 17.29 24.00
N THR A 908 -16.08 17.58 24.81
CA THR A 908 -15.98 18.59 25.87
C THR A 908 -14.99 18.16 26.96
N LEU A 909 -14.29 19.09 27.61
CA LEU A 909 -13.35 18.75 28.69
C LEU A 909 -14.00 17.95 29.84
N ALA A 910 -15.29 18.19 30.11
CA ALA A 910 -16.03 17.46 31.13
C ALA A 910 -16.30 15.99 30.74
N GLU A 911 -16.44 15.69 29.45
CA GLU A 911 -16.55 14.33 28.93
C GLU A 911 -15.17 13.68 28.76
N LEU A 912 -14.16 14.46 28.36
CA LEU A 912 -12.79 13.98 28.17
C LEU A 912 -12.12 13.61 29.50
N ASP A 913 -12.47 14.29 30.60
CA ASP A 913 -11.96 14.08 31.98
C ASP A 913 -10.43 14.10 32.13
N ARG A 914 -9.76 14.77 31.21
CA ARG A 914 -8.31 15.05 31.21
C ARG A 914 -7.99 16.22 30.28
N PRO A 915 -6.76 16.77 30.33
CA PRO A 915 -6.31 17.72 29.33
C PRO A 915 -6.30 17.14 27.92
N ARG A 916 -6.46 18.00 26.92
CA ARG A 916 -6.12 17.67 25.52
C ARG A 916 -4.61 17.59 25.39
N ILE A 917 -4.12 16.47 24.90
CA ILE A 917 -2.70 16.19 24.76
C ILE A 917 -2.23 16.67 23.40
N ASP A 918 -1.11 17.40 23.33
CA ASP A 918 -0.56 17.80 22.04
C ASP A 918 0.04 16.58 21.31
N VAL A 919 -0.08 16.55 19.99
CA VAL A 919 0.37 15.38 19.20
C VAL A 919 1.18 15.85 18.01
N THR A 920 2.40 15.35 17.89
CA THR A 920 3.23 15.51 16.69
C THR A 920 3.20 14.20 15.90
N VAL A 921 2.74 14.25 14.65
CA VAL A 921 2.53 13.06 13.83
C VAL A 921 3.61 12.98 12.76
N ARG A 922 4.34 11.86 12.73
CA ARG A 922 5.22 11.51 11.60
C ARG A 922 4.50 10.52 10.68
N ILE A 923 4.01 10.99 9.54
CA ILE A 923 3.44 10.13 8.50
C ILE A 923 4.52 9.57 7.58
N SER A 924 4.36 8.31 7.15
CA SER A 924 5.17 7.74 6.05
C SER A 924 4.78 8.37 4.70
N GLY A 925 5.68 8.32 3.70
CA GLY A 925 5.37 8.77 2.34
C GLY A 925 4.18 8.03 1.73
N PHE A 926 4.04 6.72 1.98
CA PHE A 926 2.88 5.97 1.51
C PHE A 926 1.56 6.38 2.21
N PHE A 927 1.60 6.74 3.49
CA PHE A 927 0.41 7.25 4.18
C PHE A 927 -0.11 8.54 3.53
N ARG A 928 0.80 9.47 3.16
CA ARG A 928 0.45 10.67 2.38
C ARG A 928 -0.26 10.30 1.08
N ASP A 929 0.29 9.34 0.33
CA ASP A 929 -0.22 8.96 -0.99
C ASP A 929 -1.62 8.30 -0.90
N ALA A 930 -1.81 7.40 0.07
CA ALA A 930 -3.02 6.59 0.16
C ALA A 930 -4.15 7.25 0.96
N PHE A 931 -3.82 8.12 1.92
CA PHE A 931 -4.78 8.71 2.86
C PHE A 931 -4.73 10.25 2.92
N PRO A 932 -4.74 10.98 1.79
CA PRO A 932 -4.67 12.45 1.80
C PRO A 932 -5.87 13.11 2.53
N HIS A 933 -7.04 12.45 2.52
CA HIS A 933 -8.21 12.88 3.29
C HIS A 933 -7.96 12.84 4.80
N VAL A 934 -7.21 11.84 5.28
CA VAL A 934 -6.90 11.69 6.71
C VAL A 934 -5.84 12.69 7.13
N VAL A 935 -4.83 12.96 6.30
CA VAL A 935 -3.85 14.03 6.55
C VAL A 935 -4.58 15.36 6.77
N THR A 936 -5.56 15.67 5.92
CA THR A 936 -6.41 16.86 6.08
C THR A 936 -7.26 16.80 7.34
N MET A 937 -7.85 15.65 7.66
CA MET A 937 -8.67 15.43 8.86
C MET A 937 -7.88 15.65 10.16
N LEU A 938 -6.66 15.11 10.25
CA LEU A 938 -5.82 15.30 11.43
C LEU A 938 -5.41 16.77 11.60
N ASP A 939 -5.12 17.46 10.49
CA ASP A 939 -4.82 18.90 10.51
C ASP A 939 -6.03 19.74 10.96
N ASP A 940 -7.23 19.37 10.49
CA ASP A 940 -8.48 19.98 10.92
C ASP A 940 -8.72 19.78 12.42
N ALA A 941 -8.47 18.56 12.94
CA ALA A 941 -8.60 18.26 14.36
C ALA A 941 -7.66 19.09 15.23
N VAL A 942 -6.39 19.21 14.85
CA VAL A 942 -5.38 20.02 15.57
C VAL A 942 -5.80 21.49 15.61
N ARG A 943 -6.18 22.06 14.46
CA ARG A 943 -6.60 23.47 14.38
C ARG A 943 -7.90 23.73 15.12
N LEU A 944 -8.84 22.78 15.09
CA LEU A 944 -10.09 22.85 15.84
C LEU A 944 -9.80 23.01 17.33
N VAL A 945 -8.99 22.13 17.92
CA VAL A 945 -8.72 22.18 19.37
C VAL A 945 -7.77 23.30 19.78
N ALA A 946 -6.85 23.73 18.92
CA ALA A 946 -6.03 24.92 19.15
C ALA A 946 -6.87 26.20 19.23
N GLY A 947 -7.97 26.25 18.46
CA GLY A 947 -8.90 27.38 18.39
C GLY A 947 -9.92 27.47 19.54
N LEU A 948 -10.10 26.42 20.34
CA LEU A 948 -11.05 26.42 21.46
C LEU A 948 -10.60 27.37 22.58
N ASP A 949 -11.54 28.08 23.23
CA ASP A 949 -11.24 28.96 24.36
C ASP A 949 -11.17 28.16 25.67
N GLU A 950 -10.09 27.39 25.84
CA GLU A 950 -9.85 26.53 26.99
C GLU A 950 -8.58 26.95 27.75
N PRO A 951 -8.51 26.70 29.07
CA PRO A 951 -7.31 26.96 29.87
C PRO A 951 -6.08 26.18 29.39
N ALA A 952 -4.89 26.80 29.49
CA ALA A 952 -3.63 26.20 29.02
C ALA A 952 -3.24 24.90 29.74
N ASP A 953 -3.65 24.71 30.99
CA ASP A 953 -3.46 23.49 31.78
C ASP A 953 -4.45 22.37 31.42
N GLN A 954 -5.46 22.66 30.61
CA GLN A 954 -6.47 21.72 30.12
C GLN A 954 -6.37 21.48 28.60
N ASN A 955 -5.61 22.29 27.87
CA ASN A 955 -5.43 22.16 26.44
C ASN A 955 -3.98 22.48 26.04
N TYR A 956 -3.16 21.44 25.95
CA TYR A 956 -1.72 21.58 25.66
C TYR A 956 -1.47 21.99 24.20
N VAL A 957 -2.33 21.58 23.27
CA VAL A 957 -2.25 22.00 21.86
C VAL A 957 -2.34 23.52 21.75
N ARG A 958 -3.37 24.12 22.36
CA ARG A 958 -3.54 25.58 22.40
C ARG A 958 -2.39 26.23 23.15
N ALA A 959 -1.99 25.69 24.30
CA ALA A 959 -0.91 26.27 25.09
C ALA A 959 0.39 26.40 24.28
N HIS A 960 0.79 25.34 23.57
CA HIS A 960 1.98 25.36 22.72
C HIS A 960 1.81 26.27 21.50
N ALA A 961 0.67 26.20 20.80
CA ALA A 961 0.41 27.04 19.63
C ALA A 961 0.44 28.54 19.98
N GLN A 962 -0.05 28.95 21.16
CA GLN A 962 0.01 30.35 21.59
C GLN A 962 1.44 30.81 21.92
N VAL A 963 2.30 29.92 22.42
CA VAL A 963 3.73 30.22 22.61
C VAL A 963 4.42 30.42 21.26
N ASP A 964 4.18 29.52 20.31
CA ASP A 964 4.75 29.58 18.95
C ASP A 964 4.29 30.86 18.23
N LEU A 965 2.99 31.14 18.30
CA LEU A 965 2.41 32.35 17.75
C LEU A 965 3.01 33.62 18.37
N ALA A 966 3.30 33.63 19.68
CA ALA A 966 3.97 34.74 20.33
C ALA A 966 5.44 34.89 19.91
N GLU A 967 6.11 33.79 19.53
CA GLU A 967 7.50 33.79 19.08
C GLU A 967 7.66 34.30 17.64
N HIS A 968 6.87 33.79 16.69
CA HIS A 968 7.05 34.09 15.26
C HIS A 968 5.85 34.75 14.56
N GLY A 969 4.68 34.85 15.21
CA GLY A 969 3.53 35.61 14.69
C GLY A 969 2.77 34.94 13.53
N ASP A 970 2.97 33.64 13.29
CA ASP A 970 2.35 32.90 12.18
C ASP A 970 1.45 31.77 12.73
N GLU A 971 0.14 31.93 12.56
CA GLU A 971 -0.86 31.00 13.08
C GLU A 971 -0.82 29.61 12.42
N ARG A 972 -0.53 29.56 11.10
CA ARG A 972 -0.45 28.30 10.36
C ARG A 972 0.78 27.50 10.79
N ARG A 973 1.92 28.17 10.99
CA ARG A 973 3.13 27.53 11.55
C ARG A 973 2.90 27.04 12.98
N ALA A 974 2.30 27.87 13.83
CA ALA A 974 2.04 27.53 15.24
C ALA A 974 1.16 26.28 15.43
N THR A 975 0.27 26.01 14.47
CA THR A 975 -0.64 24.85 14.46
C THR A 975 -0.14 23.69 13.58
N THR A 976 1.10 23.74 13.08
CA THR A 976 1.67 22.64 12.29
C THR A 976 2.09 21.49 13.20
N ARG A 977 1.59 20.29 12.92
CA ARG A 977 1.86 19.07 13.71
C ARG A 977 2.14 17.81 12.90
N ILE A 978 1.85 17.82 11.60
CA ILE A 978 1.96 16.64 10.74
C ILE A 978 3.16 16.81 9.83
N PHE A 979 4.11 15.89 9.96
CA PHE A 979 5.37 15.87 9.21
C PHE A 979 5.52 14.55 8.46
N GLY A 980 6.17 14.56 7.30
CA GLY A 980 6.33 13.35 6.48
C GLY A 980 7.51 13.42 5.53
N SER A 981 7.65 12.39 4.68
CA SER A 981 8.70 12.36 3.66
C SER A 981 8.59 13.56 2.70
N LYS A 982 9.70 14.01 2.09
CA LYS A 982 9.68 15.02 1.01
C LYS A 982 8.65 14.64 -0.08
N PRO A 983 7.91 15.60 -0.67
CA PRO A 983 7.06 15.34 -1.83
C PRO A 983 7.78 14.55 -2.91
N GLY A 984 7.11 13.53 -3.46
CA GLY A 984 7.69 12.66 -4.48
C GLY A 984 8.74 11.65 -3.99
N THR A 985 9.08 11.60 -2.70
CA THR A 985 10.03 10.65 -2.09
C THR A 985 9.42 9.83 -0.95
N TYR A 986 10.21 8.87 -0.43
CA TYR A 986 9.78 7.85 0.54
C TYR A 986 10.91 7.50 1.51
N GLY A 987 10.56 6.91 2.66
CA GLY A 987 11.52 6.48 3.69
C GLY A 987 11.89 7.57 4.71
N ALA A 988 12.84 7.23 5.57
CA ALA A 988 13.35 8.09 6.65
C ALA A 988 14.89 8.24 6.67
N GLY A 989 15.61 7.62 5.73
CA GLY A 989 17.05 7.79 5.53
C GLY A 989 17.95 7.02 6.51
N LEU A 990 17.43 6.61 7.67
CA LEU A 990 18.25 6.02 8.71
C LEU A 990 18.74 4.61 8.39
N LEU A 991 17.98 3.78 7.64
CA LEU A 991 18.51 2.49 7.21
C LEU A 991 19.74 2.67 6.31
N GLN A 992 19.65 3.56 5.31
CA GLN A 992 20.77 3.86 4.43
C GLN A 992 21.98 4.38 5.23
N LEU A 993 21.75 5.22 6.24
CA LEU A 993 22.80 5.75 7.11
C LEU A 993 23.48 4.64 7.92
N ILE A 994 22.71 3.77 8.58
CA ILE A 994 23.21 2.65 9.38
C ILE A 994 23.98 1.64 8.51
N ASP A 995 23.50 1.36 7.30
CA ASP A 995 24.17 0.48 6.34
C ASP A 995 25.48 1.08 5.81
N SER A 996 25.52 2.39 5.56
CA SER A 996 26.74 3.09 5.10
C SER A 996 27.80 3.20 6.19
N ARG A 997 27.41 3.06 7.47
CA ARG A 997 28.23 3.29 8.67
C ARG A 997 28.79 4.72 8.81
N ASN A 998 28.43 5.63 7.91
CA ASN A 998 28.97 6.98 7.84
C ASN A 998 28.21 7.96 8.76
N TRP A 999 28.26 7.71 10.06
CA TRP A 999 27.68 8.53 11.12
C TRP A 999 28.49 8.34 12.40
N ARG A 1000 28.41 9.26 13.35
CA ARG A 1000 29.14 9.19 14.63
C ARG A 1000 28.26 9.39 15.84
N ASP A 1001 27.34 10.35 15.82
CA ASP A 1001 26.61 10.79 17.01
C ASP A 1001 25.15 11.16 16.70
N ASP A 1002 24.40 11.53 17.75
CA ASP A 1002 22.97 11.88 17.65
C ASP A 1002 22.69 13.03 16.68
N ALA A 1003 23.66 13.92 16.44
CA ALA A 1003 23.47 15.03 15.51
C ALA A 1003 23.36 14.53 14.06
N ASP A 1004 24.17 13.54 13.68
CA ASP A 1004 24.09 12.91 12.35
C ASP A 1004 22.74 12.20 12.15
N LEU A 1005 22.29 11.45 13.16
CA LEU A 1005 21.00 10.74 13.13
C LEU A 1005 19.84 11.72 12.97
N ALA A 1006 19.84 12.81 13.76
CA ALA A 1006 18.82 13.85 13.70
C ALA A 1006 18.84 14.62 12.39
N GLU A 1007 20.03 14.90 11.83
CA GLU A 1007 20.18 15.59 10.54
C GLU A 1007 19.57 14.78 9.41
N VAL A 1008 19.91 13.49 9.29
CA VAL A 1008 19.34 12.62 8.26
C VAL A 1008 17.83 12.46 8.45
N TYR A 1009 17.36 12.17 9.67
CA TYR A 1009 15.92 12.03 9.91
C TYR A 1009 15.15 13.31 9.54
N THR A 1010 15.73 14.48 9.82
CA THR A 1010 15.16 15.80 9.48
C THR A 1010 15.20 16.08 7.99
N ALA A 1011 16.30 15.75 7.30
CA ALA A 1011 16.43 15.94 5.86
C ALA A 1011 15.40 15.12 5.07
N TRP A 1012 15.01 13.95 5.59
CA TRP A 1012 14.00 13.09 4.97
C TRP A 1012 12.58 13.41 5.44
N GLY A 1013 12.39 13.83 6.68
CA GLY A 1013 11.07 13.96 7.33
C GLY A 1013 10.59 15.37 7.67
N GLY A 1014 11.45 16.39 7.48
CA GLY A 1014 11.21 17.78 7.88
C GLY A 1014 10.27 18.56 6.95
N PHE A 1015 9.20 17.94 6.48
CA PHE A 1015 8.23 18.51 5.54
C PHE A 1015 6.83 18.47 6.14
N ALA A 1016 6.14 19.61 6.15
CA ALA A 1016 4.86 19.75 6.80
C ALA A 1016 3.69 19.43 5.86
N TYR A 1017 2.67 18.74 6.37
CA TYR A 1017 1.47 18.34 5.64
C TYR A 1017 0.19 18.81 6.33
N GLY A 1018 -0.86 19.06 5.55
CA GLY A 1018 -2.10 19.67 6.00
C GLY A 1018 -2.53 20.80 5.06
N ARG A 1019 -3.61 21.50 5.40
CA ARG A 1019 -4.12 22.58 4.54
C ARG A 1019 -3.08 23.69 4.42
N GLU A 1020 -2.80 24.10 3.18
CA GLU A 1020 -1.85 25.17 2.84
C GLU A 1020 -0.38 24.84 3.15
N LEU A 1021 -0.07 23.55 3.36
CA LEU A 1021 1.27 23.07 3.69
C LEU A 1021 1.88 22.25 2.54
N ASP A 1022 1.12 21.29 1.99
CA ASP A 1022 1.43 20.52 0.77
C ASP A 1022 2.88 19.99 0.71
N GLY A 1023 3.44 19.57 1.84
CA GLY A 1023 4.79 19.01 1.94
C GLY A 1023 5.90 20.06 1.82
N ARG A 1024 5.63 21.33 2.13
CA ARG A 1024 6.67 22.38 2.16
C ARG A 1024 7.76 22.07 3.21
N PRO A 1025 9.03 22.46 2.96
CA PRO A 1025 10.08 22.35 3.97
C PRO A 1025 9.70 23.10 5.26
N ALA A 1026 9.81 22.41 6.40
CA ALA A 1026 9.37 22.91 7.71
C ALA A 1026 10.25 22.39 8.86
N ALA A 1027 11.56 22.21 8.61
CA ALA A 1027 12.50 21.67 9.59
C ALA A 1027 12.57 22.47 10.90
N GLU A 1028 12.41 23.79 10.83
CA GLU A 1028 12.33 24.66 12.02
C GLU A 1028 11.09 24.35 12.86
N ASP A 1029 9.92 24.27 12.22
CA ASP A 1029 8.65 23.97 12.89
C ASP A 1029 8.71 22.55 13.47
N MET A 1030 9.26 21.59 12.73
CA MET A 1030 9.47 20.22 13.21
C MET A 1030 10.35 20.20 14.45
N SER A 1031 11.49 20.90 14.43
CA SER A 1031 12.41 20.97 15.57
C SER A 1031 11.74 21.58 16.80
N MET A 1032 10.90 22.61 16.62
CA MET A 1032 10.15 23.26 17.69
C MET A 1032 9.15 22.30 18.34
N GLN A 1033 8.40 21.53 17.54
CA GLN A 1033 7.44 20.56 18.06
C GLN A 1033 8.14 19.34 18.68
N TYR A 1034 9.21 18.83 18.06
CA TYR A 1034 9.96 17.67 18.54
C TYR A 1034 10.61 17.93 19.91
N ARG A 1035 11.06 19.16 20.20
CA ARG A 1035 11.55 19.52 21.55
C ARG A 1035 10.52 19.34 22.66
N ARG A 1036 9.23 19.29 22.33
CA ARG A 1036 8.13 19.14 23.31
C ARG A 1036 7.70 17.70 23.52
N ILE A 1037 8.11 16.79 22.63
CA ILE A 1037 7.77 15.37 22.71
C ILE A 1037 8.36 14.80 24.00
N VAL A 1038 7.48 14.34 24.89
CA VAL A 1038 7.89 13.64 26.12
C VAL A 1038 7.65 12.13 26.04
N VAL A 1039 6.81 11.70 25.09
CA VAL A 1039 6.61 10.29 24.72
C VAL A 1039 6.74 10.14 23.21
N ALA A 1040 7.69 9.34 22.75
CA ALA A 1040 7.72 8.83 21.38
C ALA A 1040 7.00 7.47 21.37
N ALA A 1041 6.04 7.30 20.48
CA ALA A 1041 5.19 6.13 20.39
C ALA A 1041 5.19 5.52 18.99
N LYS A 1042 5.05 4.19 18.94
CA LYS A 1042 4.74 3.44 17.72
C LYS A 1042 3.92 2.21 18.06
N ASN A 1043 2.95 1.89 17.22
CA ASN A 1043 2.06 0.75 17.45
C ASN A 1043 2.52 -0.52 16.71
N THR A 1044 2.24 -1.68 17.30
CA THR A 1044 2.43 -3.02 16.71
C THR A 1044 1.08 -3.69 16.49
N ASP A 1045 0.65 -3.75 15.21
CA ASP A 1045 -0.69 -4.17 14.78
C ASP A 1045 -0.76 -5.60 14.22
N SER A 1046 0.39 -6.25 14.04
CA SER A 1046 0.59 -7.55 13.41
C SER A 1046 1.46 -8.46 14.28
N ARG A 1047 1.31 -9.79 14.15
CA ARG A 1047 2.13 -10.80 14.86
C ARG A 1047 3.09 -11.55 13.95
N GLU A 1048 2.87 -11.46 12.66
CA GLU A 1048 3.65 -12.13 11.63
C GLU A 1048 5.08 -11.58 11.51
N HIS A 1049 5.31 -10.37 12.02
CA HIS A 1049 6.62 -9.75 12.22
C HIS A 1049 6.62 -8.93 13.52
N ASP A 1050 7.81 -8.72 14.09
CA ASP A 1050 8.04 -7.88 15.27
C ASP A 1050 8.94 -6.66 14.97
N ILE A 1051 9.26 -5.88 16.00
CA ILE A 1051 10.07 -4.65 15.87
C ILE A 1051 11.53 -4.90 15.42
N ALA A 1052 12.00 -6.14 15.49
CA ALA A 1052 13.34 -6.58 15.06
C ALA A 1052 13.29 -7.42 13.76
N ASP A 1053 12.17 -7.37 13.04
CA ASP A 1053 11.98 -8.01 11.73
C ASP A 1053 11.81 -7.03 10.57
N SER A 1054 11.61 -5.74 10.88
CA SER A 1054 11.51 -4.68 9.88
C SER A 1054 12.32 -3.46 10.32
N ASP A 1055 13.10 -2.92 9.39
CA ASP A 1055 13.88 -1.70 9.61
C ASP A 1055 13.01 -0.47 9.89
N ASP A 1056 11.78 -0.43 9.37
CA ASP A 1056 10.91 0.74 9.51
C ASP A 1056 10.68 1.14 10.98
N TYR A 1057 10.63 0.18 11.92
CA TYR A 1057 10.41 0.50 13.32
C TYR A 1057 11.55 1.36 13.89
N PHE A 1058 12.81 0.94 13.76
CA PHE A 1058 13.92 1.75 14.27
C PHE A 1058 14.09 3.05 13.49
N GLN A 1059 13.81 3.04 12.19
CA GLN A 1059 13.90 4.24 11.35
C GLN A 1059 12.90 5.32 11.78
N TYR A 1060 11.64 4.97 12.04
CA TYR A 1060 10.60 5.92 12.39
C TYR A 1060 10.54 6.21 13.90
N HIS A 1061 10.42 5.16 14.72
CA HIS A 1061 10.30 5.28 16.17
C HIS A 1061 11.66 5.63 16.79
N GLY A 1062 12.69 4.83 16.53
CA GLY A 1062 14.05 5.12 17.00
C GLY A 1062 14.56 6.47 16.49
N GLY A 1063 14.36 6.77 15.20
CA GLY A 1063 14.72 8.07 14.63
C GLY A 1063 14.05 9.26 15.30
N MET A 1064 12.79 9.12 15.73
CA MET A 1064 12.11 10.13 16.54
C MET A 1064 12.79 10.29 17.92
N VAL A 1065 13.09 9.18 18.61
CA VAL A 1065 13.80 9.21 19.90
C VAL A 1065 15.16 9.91 19.77
N ALA A 1066 15.97 9.53 18.78
CA ALA A 1066 17.29 10.11 18.51
C ALA A 1066 17.20 11.61 18.19
N THR A 1067 16.23 12.02 17.37
CA THR A 1067 16.04 13.43 16.99
C THR A 1067 15.64 14.28 18.20
N VAL A 1068 14.72 13.79 19.05
CA VAL A 1068 14.35 14.49 20.28
C VAL A 1068 15.56 14.60 21.22
N ARG A 1069 16.30 13.50 21.40
CA ARG A 1069 17.53 13.47 22.22
C ARG A 1069 18.59 14.47 21.72
N ALA A 1070 18.80 14.55 20.41
CA ALA A 1070 19.71 15.53 19.80
C ALA A 1070 19.29 16.98 20.05
N LEU A 1071 17.98 17.26 20.02
CA LEU A 1071 17.43 18.61 20.17
C LEU A 1071 17.36 19.11 21.62
N THR A 1072 17.20 18.20 22.59
CA THR A 1072 16.96 18.55 24.00
C THR A 1072 18.10 18.13 24.93
N GLY A 1073 18.97 17.21 24.50
CA GLY A 1073 19.96 16.53 25.33
C GLY A 1073 19.39 15.42 26.20
N GLN A 1074 18.10 15.09 26.09
CA GLN A 1074 17.42 14.04 26.86
C GLN A 1074 16.49 13.23 25.96
N ALA A 1075 16.54 11.89 26.06
CA ALA A 1075 15.61 11.04 25.35
C ALA A 1075 14.19 11.19 25.94
N PRO A 1076 13.13 11.20 25.10
CA PRO A 1076 11.76 11.06 25.58
C PRO A 1076 11.54 9.64 26.12
N ALA A 1077 10.44 9.42 26.86
CA ALA A 1077 9.96 8.06 27.08
C ALA A 1077 9.61 7.43 25.71
N ALA A 1078 9.95 6.17 25.50
CA ALA A 1078 9.70 5.46 24.24
C ALA A 1078 8.75 4.29 24.50
N TYR A 1079 7.55 4.34 23.92
CA TYR A 1079 6.47 3.38 24.18
C TYR A 1079 6.03 2.65 22.90
N ILE A 1080 5.58 1.41 23.07
CA ILE A 1080 4.96 0.57 22.06
C ILE A 1080 3.51 0.28 22.47
N GLY A 1081 2.57 0.70 21.63
CA GLY A 1081 1.16 0.33 21.74
C GLY A 1081 0.88 -0.99 21.01
N ASP A 1082 0.51 -2.03 21.73
CA ASP A 1082 0.22 -3.34 21.17
C ASP A 1082 -1.29 -3.48 20.91
N ASN A 1083 -1.68 -3.36 19.65
CA ASN A 1083 -3.05 -3.48 19.16
C ASN A 1083 -3.25 -4.67 18.22
N THR A 1084 -2.34 -5.66 18.26
CA THR A 1084 -2.52 -6.96 17.59
C THR A 1084 -3.80 -7.67 18.02
N ARG A 1085 -4.25 -7.40 19.25
CA ARG A 1085 -5.52 -7.86 19.83
C ARG A 1085 -6.35 -6.63 20.20
N PRO A 1086 -7.36 -6.26 19.38
CA PRO A 1086 -8.18 -5.07 19.62
C PRO A 1086 -8.91 -5.07 20.97
N ASP A 1087 -9.16 -6.26 21.53
CA ASP A 1087 -9.84 -6.49 22.81
C ASP A 1087 -8.90 -6.59 24.01
N ALA A 1088 -7.57 -6.48 23.80
CA ALA A 1088 -6.54 -6.57 24.84
C ALA A 1088 -5.36 -5.62 24.56
N VAL A 1089 -5.69 -4.35 24.28
CA VAL A 1089 -4.72 -3.28 24.03
C VAL A 1089 -3.82 -3.08 25.24
N ARG A 1090 -2.50 -3.00 25.02
CA ARG A 1090 -1.50 -2.82 26.08
C ARG A 1090 -0.41 -1.86 25.62
N THR A 1091 0.04 -0.99 26.52
CA THR A 1091 1.22 -0.14 26.31
C THR A 1091 2.39 -0.62 27.14
N ARG A 1092 3.54 -0.79 26.49
CA ARG A 1092 4.81 -1.15 27.12
C ARG A 1092 5.93 -0.20 26.70
N THR A 1093 7.01 -0.17 27.47
CA THR A 1093 8.21 0.56 27.03
C THR A 1093 8.87 -0.14 25.86
N LEU A 1094 9.65 0.61 25.09
CA LEU A 1094 10.46 0.06 24.02
C LEU A 1094 11.49 -0.97 24.53
N SER A 1095 12.05 -0.77 25.72
CA SER A 1095 12.97 -1.74 26.34
C SER A 1095 12.25 -3.05 26.72
N GLU A 1096 11.05 -2.96 27.30
CA GLU A 1096 10.20 -4.12 27.58
C GLU A 1096 9.86 -4.88 26.28
N GLU A 1097 9.47 -4.19 25.21
CA GLU A 1097 9.19 -4.87 23.93
C GLU A 1097 10.45 -5.48 23.32
N THR A 1098 11.60 -4.80 23.38
CA THR A 1098 12.87 -5.31 22.84
C THR A 1098 13.28 -6.60 23.56
N THR A 1099 13.24 -6.62 24.89
CA THR A 1099 13.58 -7.81 25.69
C THR A 1099 12.57 -8.94 25.50
N ARG A 1100 11.27 -8.60 25.41
CA ARG A 1100 10.19 -9.54 25.08
C ARG A 1100 10.42 -10.22 23.75
N VAL A 1101 10.70 -9.46 22.69
CA VAL A 1101 11.05 -9.98 21.35
C VAL A 1101 12.36 -10.78 21.38
N PHE A 1102 13.35 -10.30 22.14
CA PHE A 1102 14.64 -10.97 22.26
C PHE A 1102 14.49 -12.40 22.77
N ARG A 1103 13.72 -12.59 23.84
CA ARG A 1103 13.48 -13.91 24.44
C ARG A 1103 12.45 -14.72 23.68
N ALA A 1104 11.32 -14.13 23.30
CA ALA A 1104 10.25 -14.87 22.65
C ALA A 1104 10.66 -15.36 21.25
N ARG A 1105 11.56 -14.64 20.55
CA ARG A 1105 11.94 -14.95 19.18
C ARG A 1105 13.44 -14.92 18.87
N VAL A 1106 14.16 -13.81 19.15
CA VAL A 1106 15.57 -13.63 18.69
C VAL A 1106 16.44 -14.83 19.05
N VAL A 1107 16.54 -15.14 20.35
CA VAL A 1107 17.34 -16.27 20.85
C VAL A 1107 16.47 -17.46 21.23
N ASN A 1108 15.23 -17.53 20.70
CA ASN A 1108 14.38 -18.69 20.92
C ASN A 1108 14.88 -19.86 20.05
N PRO A 1109 15.26 -20.99 20.65
CA PRO A 1109 15.79 -22.13 19.91
C PRO A 1109 14.80 -22.70 18.89
N ARG A 1110 13.49 -22.58 19.12
CA ARG A 1110 12.45 -22.98 18.15
C ARG A 1110 12.54 -22.13 16.89
N TRP A 1111 12.59 -20.81 17.03
CA TRP A 1111 12.70 -19.89 15.91
C TRP A 1111 14.02 -20.06 15.15
N MET A 1112 15.15 -20.18 15.88
CA MET A 1112 16.44 -20.39 15.23
C MET A 1112 16.47 -21.71 14.44
N ALA A 1113 15.97 -22.79 15.03
CA ALA A 1113 15.82 -24.07 14.33
C ALA A 1113 14.87 -23.96 13.13
N ALA A 1114 13.84 -23.13 13.22
CA ALA A 1114 12.93 -22.86 12.11
C ALA A 1114 13.63 -22.17 10.95
N MET A 1115 14.37 -21.10 11.21
CA MET A 1115 15.15 -20.42 10.18
C MET A 1115 16.19 -21.36 9.54
N ARG A 1116 16.84 -22.23 10.32
CA ARG A 1116 17.78 -23.23 9.78
C ARG A 1116 17.16 -24.22 8.77
N ARG A 1117 15.83 -24.35 8.71
CA ARG A 1117 15.14 -25.16 7.69
C ARG A 1117 15.06 -24.49 6.32
N HIS A 1118 15.41 -23.20 6.22
CA HIS A 1118 15.20 -22.36 5.04
C HIS A 1118 16.52 -21.79 4.46
N GLY A 1119 17.64 -22.50 4.65
CA GLY A 1119 18.92 -22.22 3.98
C GLY A 1119 19.34 -20.75 4.00
N TYR A 1120 19.71 -20.23 2.83
CA TYR A 1120 20.19 -18.87 2.62
C TYR A 1120 19.22 -17.82 3.18
N LYS A 1121 17.89 -17.99 3.00
CA LYS A 1121 16.91 -17.01 3.46
C LYS A 1121 16.70 -17.07 4.97
N GLY A 1122 16.79 -18.25 5.57
CA GLY A 1122 16.81 -18.38 7.03
C GLY A 1122 18.02 -17.69 7.67
N ALA A 1123 19.19 -17.84 7.06
CA ALA A 1123 20.42 -17.16 7.48
C ALA A 1123 20.33 -15.63 7.29
N PHE A 1124 19.70 -15.19 6.19
CA PHE A 1124 19.37 -13.78 5.96
C PHE A 1124 18.52 -13.19 7.09
N GLU A 1125 17.49 -13.91 7.56
CA GLU A 1125 16.58 -13.42 8.61
C GLU A 1125 17.32 -13.20 9.94
N MET A 1126 18.22 -14.11 10.29
CA MET A 1126 19.09 -13.96 11.46
C MET A 1126 19.97 -12.71 11.37
N ALA A 1127 20.61 -12.48 10.22
CA ALA A 1127 21.42 -11.28 10.01
C ALA A 1127 20.58 -9.99 10.02
N ALA A 1128 19.36 -10.02 9.44
CA ALA A 1128 18.42 -8.91 9.48
C ALA A 1128 18.15 -8.46 10.92
N THR A 1129 17.83 -9.43 11.79
CA THR A 1129 17.59 -9.18 13.20
C THR A 1129 18.78 -8.48 13.87
N VAL A 1130 20.02 -8.90 13.58
CA VAL A 1130 21.20 -8.24 14.15
C VAL A 1130 21.30 -6.78 13.72
N ASP A 1131 21.12 -6.51 12.42
CA ASP A 1131 21.13 -5.15 11.88
C ASP A 1131 20.03 -4.26 12.47
N TYR A 1132 18.82 -4.81 12.64
CA TYR A 1132 17.67 -4.06 13.14
C TYR A 1132 17.75 -3.79 14.65
N LEU A 1133 18.22 -4.75 15.44
CA LEU A 1133 18.53 -4.53 16.86
C LEU A 1133 19.64 -3.48 17.02
N PHE A 1134 20.68 -3.54 16.18
CA PHE A 1134 21.72 -2.52 16.15
C PHE A 1134 21.17 -1.14 15.79
N GLY A 1135 20.32 -1.04 14.75
CA GLY A 1135 19.71 0.24 14.34
C GLY A 1135 18.84 0.85 15.44
N TYR A 1136 18.10 0.00 16.16
CA TYR A 1136 17.31 0.43 17.32
C TYR A 1136 18.19 0.85 18.50
N ASP A 1137 19.30 0.18 18.72
CA ASP A 1137 20.24 0.53 19.77
C ASP A 1137 20.97 1.84 19.46
N ALA A 1138 21.39 2.04 18.20
CA ALA A 1138 22.00 3.28 17.74
C ALA A 1138 21.07 4.49 17.91
N THR A 1139 19.76 4.27 17.75
CA THR A 1139 18.77 5.35 17.79
C THR A 1139 18.13 5.55 19.16
N ALA A 1140 17.97 4.50 19.96
CA ALA A 1140 17.22 4.54 21.21
C ALA A 1140 17.89 3.85 22.42
N GLY A 1141 19.06 3.19 22.25
CA GLY A 1141 19.79 2.57 23.36
C GLY A 1141 19.06 1.39 24.00
N VAL A 1142 18.50 0.49 23.19
CA VAL A 1142 17.60 -0.58 23.66
C VAL A 1142 18.33 -1.88 24.00
N MET A 1143 19.59 -2.06 23.59
CA MET A 1143 20.33 -3.28 23.83
C MET A 1143 21.18 -3.15 25.10
N ALA A 1144 21.18 -4.19 25.92
CA ALA A 1144 22.11 -4.35 27.02
C ALA A 1144 23.27 -5.27 26.63
N ASP A 1145 24.43 -5.13 27.28
CA ASP A 1145 25.62 -5.96 27.02
C ASP A 1145 25.32 -7.47 27.03
N TRP A 1146 24.49 -7.94 27.96
CA TRP A 1146 24.12 -9.36 28.04
C TRP A 1146 23.36 -9.86 26.80
N MET A 1147 22.62 -8.97 26.13
CA MET A 1147 21.88 -9.30 24.91
C MET A 1147 22.86 -9.44 23.74
N TYR A 1148 23.86 -8.56 23.63
CA TYR A 1148 24.93 -8.70 22.63
C TYR A 1148 25.76 -9.96 22.86
N GLU A 1149 26.07 -10.30 24.11
CA GLU A 1149 26.75 -11.55 24.48
C GLU A 1149 25.95 -12.77 24.01
N GLN A 1150 24.67 -12.85 24.39
CA GLN A 1150 23.80 -13.96 23.99
C GLN A 1150 23.59 -14.05 22.48
N LEU A 1151 23.43 -12.91 21.81
CA LEU A 1151 23.29 -12.84 20.36
C LEU A 1151 24.55 -13.35 19.66
N THR A 1152 25.72 -12.93 20.14
CA THR A 1152 27.03 -13.38 19.64
C THR A 1152 27.22 -14.89 19.82
N GLU A 1153 26.94 -15.38 21.02
CA GLU A 1153 27.05 -16.80 21.36
C GLU A 1153 26.12 -17.65 20.47
N ALA A 1154 24.84 -17.29 20.40
CA ALA A 1154 23.83 -18.09 19.71
C ALA A 1154 23.96 -18.02 18.18
N TYR A 1155 24.25 -16.85 17.60
CA TYR A 1155 24.18 -16.68 16.14
C TYR A 1155 25.52 -16.96 15.46
N VAL A 1156 26.64 -16.57 16.08
CA VAL A 1156 27.96 -16.59 15.44
C VAL A 1156 28.86 -17.69 16.00
N LEU A 1157 28.91 -17.85 17.32
CA LEU A 1157 29.88 -18.75 17.96
C LEU A 1157 29.37 -20.18 18.16
N ASP A 1158 28.06 -20.38 18.25
CA ASP A 1158 27.45 -21.70 18.34
C ASP A 1158 27.88 -22.58 17.15
N PRO A 1159 28.48 -23.75 17.38
CA PRO A 1159 29.03 -24.56 16.30
C PRO A 1159 27.99 -25.04 15.28
N GLU A 1160 26.75 -25.28 15.69
CA GLU A 1160 25.68 -25.72 14.78
C GLU A 1160 25.23 -24.56 13.90
N ASN A 1161 24.94 -23.41 14.51
CA ASN A 1161 24.47 -22.23 13.78
C ASN A 1161 25.57 -21.66 12.88
N ARG A 1162 26.81 -21.58 13.37
CA ARG A 1162 27.96 -21.12 12.57
C ARG A 1162 28.17 -21.97 11.32
N LYS A 1163 28.07 -23.29 11.45
CA LYS A 1163 28.18 -24.21 10.32
C LYS A 1163 27.06 -23.94 9.31
N PHE A 1164 25.83 -23.83 9.77
CA PHE A 1164 24.67 -23.50 8.93
C PHE A 1164 24.87 -22.17 8.17
N MET A 1165 25.32 -21.12 8.86
CA MET A 1165 25.57 -19.82 8.25
C MET A 1165 26.67 -19.89 7.19
N ASN A 1166 27.78 -20.58 7.47
CA ASN A 1166 28.89 -20.76 6.52
C ASN A 1166 28.48 -21.54 5.25
N GLU A 1167 27.64 -22.56 5.39
CA GLU A 1167 27.18 -23.37 4.27
C GLU A 1167 26.16 -22.59 3.42
N SER A 1168 25.19 -21.94 4.06
CA SER A 1168 24.02 -21.38 3.38
C SER A 1168 24.19 -19.92 2.96
N ASN A 1169 24.76 -19.07 3.82
CA ASN A 1169 24.95 -17.64 3.57
C ASN A 1169 26.17 -17.07 4.34
N PRO A 1170 27.40 -17.34 3.86
CA PRO A 1170 28.63 -16.86 4.51
C PRO A 1170 28.73 -15.33 4.54
N TRP A 1171 28.15 -14.63 3.55
CA TRP A 1171 28.09 -13.16 3.57
C TRP A 1171 27.29 -12.62 4.76
N ALA A 1172 26.21 -13.31 5.16
CA ALA A 1172 25.44 -12.95 6.35
C ALA A 1172 26.22 -13.21 7.64
N LEU A 1173 27.02 -14.28 7.72
CA LEU A 1173 27.91 -14.50 8.87
C LEU A 1173 28.97 -13.40 9.00
N HIS A 1174 29.57 -13.01 7.87
CA HIS A 1174 30.52 -11.90 7.81
C HIS A 1174 29.88 -10.61 8.30
N GLY A 1175 28.73 -10.24 7.73
CA GLY A 1175 27.98 -9.03 8.10
C GLY A 1175 27.56 -9.00 9.58
N MET A 1176 27.08 -10.11 10.15
CA MET A 1176 26.77 -10.18 11.58
C MET A 1176 28.01 -9.97 12.45
N SER A 1177 29.13 -10.59 12.08
CA SER A 1177 30.40 -10.46 12.80
C SER A 1177 30.91 -9.01 12.75
N GLU A 1178 30.83 -8.39 11.57
CA GLU A 1178 31.20 -6.98 11.36
C GLU A 1178 30.30 -6.05 12.19
N ARG A 1179 28.99 -6.28 12.20
CA ARG A 1179 28.02 -5.45 12.92
C ARG A 1179 28.18 -5.54 14.44
N LEU A 1180 28.44 -6.73 14.98
CA LEU A 1180 28.72 -6.91 16.41
C LEU A 1180 30.03 -6.24 16.81
N LEU A 1181 31.06 -6.30 15.96
CA LEU A 1181 32.31 -5.56 16.17
C LEU A 1181 32.12 -4.04 16.06
N GLU A 1182 31.23 -3.58 15.18
CA GLU A 1182 30.84 -2.18 15.08
C GLU A 1182 30.17 -1.69 16.37
N ALA A 1183 29.27 -2.48 16.96
CA ALA A 1183 28.65 -2.15 18.26
C ALA A 1183 29.68 -1.94 19.37
N VAL A 1184 30.71 -2.80 19.43
CA VAL A 1184 31.85 -2.63 20.35
C VAL A 1184 32.64 -1.37 20.02
N GLY A 1185 32.95 -1.14 18.73
CA GLY A 1185 33.71 0.02 18.27
C GLY A 1185 33.03 1.37 18.55
N ARG A 1186 31.69 1.38 18.59
CA ARG A 1186 30.86 2.55 18.91
C ARG A 1186 30.54 2.69 20.40
N GLY A 1187 30.93 1.72 21.23
CA GLY A 1187 30.64 1.71 22.67
C GLY A 1187 29.19 1.40 23.01
N MET A 1188 28.44 0.81 22.08
CA MET A 1188 27.07 0.32 22.28
C MET A 1188 27.07 -1.03 23.00
N TRP A 1189 28.08 -1.86 22.72
CA TRP A 1189 28.45 -2.99 23.55
C TRP A 1189 29.69 -2.60 24.38
N GLU A 1190 29.48 -2.23 25.64
CA GLU A 1190 30.48 -1.55 26.45
C GLU A 1190 31.58 -2.48 26.98
N GLN A 1191 31.20 -3.66 27.48
CA GLN A 1191 32.10 -4.56 28.21
C GLN A 1191 32.12 -6.00 27.64
N PRO A 1192 32.46 -6.20 26.35
CA PRO A 1192 32.61 -7.55 25.81
C PRO A 1192 33.75 -8.31 26.52
N ASP A 1193 33.55 -9.60 26.80
CA ASP A 1193 34.64 -10.49 27.21
C ASP A 1193 35.72 -10.50 26.10
N PRO A 1194 37.00 -10.20 26.43
CA PRO A 1194 38.09 -10.26 25.46
C PRO A 1194 38.16 -11.56 24.66
N ALA A 1195 37.81 -12.70 25.27
CA ALA A 1195 37.78 -13.99 24.58
C ALA A 1195 36.69 -14.05 23.50
N THR A 1196 35.50 -13.52 23.80
CA THR A 1196 34.38 -13.41 22.85
C THR A 1196 34.74 -12.49 21.69
N LEU A 1197 35.39 -11.36 21.99
CA LEU A 1197 35.85 -10.41 20.97
C LEU A 1197 36.89 -11.02 20.03
N ASP A 1198 37.86 -11.77 20.57
CA ASP A 1198 38.86 -12.45 19.76
C ASP A 1198 38.25 -13.59 18.92
N ALA A 1199 37.26 -14.30 19.47
CA ALA A 1199 36.51 -15.31 18.71
C ALA A 1199 35.71 -14.70 17.56
N LEU A 1200 35.02 -13.56 17.78
CA LEU A 1200 34.33 -12.80 16.73
C LEU A 1200 35.27 -12.36 15.60
N ARG A 1201 36.44 -11.81 15.94
CA ARG A 1201 37.48 -11.44 14.97
C ARG A 1201 37.99 -12.64 14.17
N GLN A 1202 38.15 -13.78 14.83
CA GLN A 1202 38.55 -15.01 14.17
C GLN A 1202 37.49 -15.49 13.18
N VAL A 1203 36.20 -15.42 13.54
CA VAL A 1203 35.11 -15.75 12.61
C VAL A 1203 35.10 -14.83 11.40
N LEU A 1204 35.26 -13.52 11.61
CA LEU A 1204 35.35 -12.55 10.52
C LEU A 1204 36.48 -12.93 9.54
N LEU A 1205 37.69 -13.17 10.06
CA LEU A 1205 38.86 -13.53 9.26
C LEU A 1205 38.70 -14.86 8.50
N GLU A 1206 38.13 -15.87 9.15
CA GLU A 1206 37.87 -17.17 8.50
C GLU A 1206 36.85 -17.04 7.37
N THR A 1207 35.78 -16.25 7.61
CA THR A 1207 34.73 -16.04 6.61
C THR A 1207 35.24 -15.22 5.42
N GLU A 1208 36.09 -14.21 5.65
CA GLU A 1208 36.77 -13.48 4.57
C GLU A 1208 37.63 -14.41 3.72
N GLY A 1209 38.43 -15.27 4.35
CA GLY A 1209 39.26 -16.24 3.62
C GLY A 1209 38.45 -17.25 2.80
N ASP A 1210 37.30 -17.70 3.33
CA ASP A 1210 36.39 -18.59 2.61
C ASP A 1210 35.68 -17.88 1.44
N LEU A 1211 35.35 -16.60 1.59
CA LEU A 1211 34.72 -15.79 0.54
C LEU A 1211 35.70 -15.39 -0.57
N GLU A 1212 36.94 -15.04 -0.24
CA GLU A 1212 37.99 -14.73 -1.23
C GLU A 1212 38.46 -15.97 -2.03
N ALA A 1213 38.33 -17.17 -1.45
CA ALA A 1213 38.71 -18.42 -2.11
C ALA A 1213 37.62 -18.97 -3.06
N ARG A 1214 36.39 -18.49 -2.94
CA ARG A 1214 35.26 -18.82 -3.83
C ARG A 1214 35.33 -17.98 -5.10
#